data_AF-A0A285Q2J1-F1
#
_entry.id   AF-A0A285Q2J1-F1
#
_cell.length_a   1.000
_cell.length_b   1.000
_cell.length_c   1.000
_cell.angle_alpha   90.00
_cell.angle_beta   90.00
_cell.angle_gamma   90.00
#
_symmetry.space_group_name_H-M   'P 1'
#
loop_
_entity.id
_entity.type
_entity.pdbx_description
1 polymer ?
#
loop_
_entity_poly.entity_id
_entity_poly.type
_entity_poly.pdbx_seq_one_letter_code
_entity_poly.pdbx_strand_id
1 'polypeptide(L)'
;MFSDFRTEAMFSARFKRLASALVLFFFSFTFYSPAVLAAFNEVDRQSNPPRNSLAYTNPLGETIESLEQQVSSLHQMVMTERMDQIPAHLSNIDDLADVFHDRDALVREELYAEHQSLIESGLPDEILARHTQFEENYRNHADSIGLSLDKLSHWEDSARDKEELLSTLETLQSHLQYPVRNPQQSFSGDLDFVTPPPRNLYTNQSAIEDLLGVNGEPTWDLSDYLETDSATANSDRIQDIVADLGPDPLALYKWVHDTIRFVPSYGVMQGADYTIQSEQGNAFDTASTLIALYRQAGIPARFSYGTVAISAEAAQSWVGGVSNIDAATNILSQGGIPQQQFSYGGASEEVEMEHVWVEAWINGEWVGLDPSFKEHTFTEGMDIENEVPLDAEAFLSNVRASATVSEAEGWVQGLDALVVQNELDNYQARVQSFIDGTGSDTTLGDVLGTQQIVPESADVIEEVVLPFNRVRASAVIPNLPESLYYRFRLQIGNTFGGSFGAPVQWAGTAAELNRLTPELVGKSLAISFRPATEADQQTLESYLPDTIETVDDLPTQLPANTINMIGEITVDGEVVATTPSVTLGQSLMVRLGFNAPERSWNFSENNLVAGQYQAVGIDMQGISPTQLTSLQGQLESVKTRLEAENFSGLTKHDLVGGILQSGIQGYLAETYAMDKIAAKASDIVYHRSPSYGTFSTQMNVSYFFGSPRNVLFSGVVMDVDSMSSNTESVDNCYEDWVAFNRSSGMRSSAYEHLIPERLFSTEDEPAEGVSTAKALALAMAQGQRVYTLTQDNASSLSLITIDSAARSEIQSALQQGFEVTVHAQPINVNGWEGSGYAIIDSERGVGAYKISGGVSGGFLTPEQSNWLFIIGLGLGLAGVFIAAPIIVVLSTAISLALIADRFLDITSDLSGTQCENSGAAELYVGLALGVFALGFLFGGLGAFFLLSYIAFLAAGAIAGAINSNNSICE
;
A
#
# COMPACT_ATOMS: atom_id res chain seq x y z
N MET A 1 46.79 32.65 10.85
CA MET A 1 46.69 32.64 12.34
C MET A 1 45.22 32.43 12.62
N PHE A 2 44.65 31.23 12.81
CA PHE A 2 45.06 29.91 13.33
C PHE A 2 44.32 28.83 12.49
N SER A 3 45.02 27.84 11.93
CA SER A 3 45.02 26.41 12.32
C SER A 3 43.72 25.62 12.07
N ASP A 4 43.79 24.76 11.05
CA ASP A 4 43.48 23.32 11.10
C ASP A 4 42.10 22.92 11.69
N PHE A 5 41.14 22.64 10.81
CA PHE A 5 40.16 21.58 11.02
C PHE A 5 40.12 20.71 9.76
N ARG A 6 40.73 19.54 9.89
CA ARG A 6 40.54 18.39 8.99
C ARG A 6 39.08 17.96 9.05
N THR A 7 38.35 18.17 7.97
CA THR A 7 36.98 17.64 7.83
C THR A 7 36.85 16.65 6.66
N GLU A 8 37.71 16.69 5.65
CA GLU A 8 37.62 15.78 4.49
C GLU A 8 37.81 14.29 4.84
N ALA A 9 38.65 13.95 5.83
CA ALA A 9 38.89 12.56 6.23
C ALA A 9 37.79 11.96 7.13
N MET A 10 36.89 12.77 7.70
CA MET A 10 35.82 12.29 8.58
C MET A 10 34.51 12.05 7.83
N PHE A 11 34.36 12.65 6.64
CA PHE A 11 33.17 12.55 5.80
C PHE A 11 33.18 11.32 4.87
N SER A 12 34.33 10.97 4.27
CA SER A 12 34.46 9.78 3.43
C SER A 12 34.23 8.48 4.21
N ALA A 13 34.80 8.37 5.42
CA ALA A 13 34.60 7.19 6.26
C ALA A 13 33.12 6.97 6.63
N ARG A 14 32.31 8.04 6.80
CA ARG A 14 30.89 7.93 7.13
C ARG A 14 30.03 7.49 5.94
N PHE A 15 30.29 8.02 4.76
CA PHE A 15 29.63 7.59 3.51
C PHE A 15 29.92 6.11 3.21
N LYS A 16 31.14 5.68 3.45
CA LYS A 16 31.56 4.30 3.21
C LYS A 16 30.96 3.32 4.23
N ARG A 17 30.80 3.72 5.51
CA ARG A 17 29.98 3.00 6.51
C ARG A 17 28.57 2.71 6.03
N LEU A 18 28.05 3.64 5.27
CA LEU A 18 26.67 3.68 4.83
C LEU A 18 26.40 2.89 3.57
N ALA A 19 27.22 3.05 2.53
CA ALA A 19 27.14 2.22 1.33
C ALA A 19 27.21 0.73 1.70
N SER A 20 28.01 0.41 2.71
CA SER A 20 28.20 -0.96 3.20
C SER A 20 27.08 -1.46 4.10
N ALA A 21 26.45 -0.56 4.86
CA ALA A 21 25.22 -0.84 5.59
C ALA A 21 24.05 -1.11 4.62
N LEU A 22 23.99 -0.39 3.51
CA LEU A 22 22.97 -0.53 2.45
C LEU A 22 23.11 -1.86 1.73
N VAL A 23 24.30 -2.18 1.22
CA VAL A 23 24.58 -3.49 0.59
C VAL A 23 24.14 -4.61 1.52
N LEU A 24 24.51 -4.52 2.80
CA LEU A 24 24.07 -5.49 3.80
C LEU A 24 22.56 -5.52 4.03
N PHE A 25 21.91 -4.37 4.14
CA PHE A 25 20.46 -4.26 4.32
C PHE A 25 19.75 -5.03 3.21
N PHE A 26 20.21 -4.92 1.95
CA PHE A 26 19.67 -5.69 0.83
C PHE A 26 19.93 -7.20 0.93
N PHE A 27 21.11 -7.62 1.41
CA PHE A 27 21.43 -9.04 1.64
C PHE A 27 20.75 -9.66 2.88
N SER A 28 20.37 -8.85 3.87
CA SER A 28 20.05 -9.32 5.22
C SER A 28 18.59 -9.15 5.64
N PHE A 29 17.79 -8.41 4.89
CA PHE A 29 16.38 -8.18 5.22
C PHE A 29 15.46 -9.39 5.00
N THR A 30 16.03 -10.60 4.99
CA THR A 30 15.24 -11.83 5.01
C THR A 30 14.54 -12.05 6.36
N PHE A 31 15.01 -11.51 7.51
CA PHE A 31 14.34 -11.80 8.80
C PHE A 31 14.41 -10.76 9.94
N TYR A 32 15.18 -9.65 9.88
CA TYR A 32 15.42 -8.82 11.07
C TYR A 32 15.46 -7.30 10.81
N SER A 33 14.51 -6.56 11.41
CA SER A 33 14.63 -5.10 11.59
C SER A 33 14.89 -4.77 13.07
N PRO A 34 15.75 -3.79 13.39
CA PRO A 34 15.96 -3.33 14.77
C PRO A 34 14.69 -2.79 15.46
N ALA A 35 13.65 -2.43 14.70
CA ALA A 35 12.32 -2.10 15.24
C ALA A 35 11.69 -3.30 15.96
N VAL A 36 11.89 -4.51 15.45
CA VAL A 36 11.50 -5.77 16.12
C VAL A 36 12.24 -5.93 17.44
N LEU A 37 13.52 -5.56 17.49
CA LEU A 37 14.34 -5.65 18.71
C LEU A 37 13.98 -4.57 19.74
N ALA A 38 13.57 -3.38 19.30
CA ALA A 38 13.03 -2.33 20.17
C ALA A 38 11.69 -2.77 20.76
N ALA A 39 10.77 -3.30 19.93
CA ALA A 39 9.52 -3.89 20.39
C ALA A 39 9.76 -5.09 21.32
N PHE A 40 10.79 -5.92 21.07
CA PHE A 40 11.18 -7.01 21.96
C PHE A 40 11.54 -6.53 23.38
N ASN A 41 12.23 -5.39 23.51
CA ASN A 41 12.58 -4.83 24.83
C ASN A 41 11.38 -4.19 25.57
N GLU A 42 10.31 -3.84 24.84
CA GLU A 42 9.13 -3.15 25.38
C GLU A 42 7.91 -4.07 25.56
N VAL A 43 7.83 -5.21 24.85
CA VAL A 43 6.83 -6.27 25.05
C VAL A 43 6.87 -6.84 26.48
N ASP A 44 8.02 -6.78 27.15
CA ASP A 44 8.15 -7.13 28.57
C ASP A 44 7.69 -6.01 29.53
N ARG A 45 7.41 -4.80 29.05
CA ARG A 45 7.15 -3.61 29.90
C ARG A 45 5.70 -3.17 30.02
N GLN A 46 4.81 -3.41 29.05
CA GLN A 46 3.39 -3.05 29.20
C GLN A 46 2.46 -4.01 28.43
N SER A 47 1.83 -4.96 29.13
CA SER A 47 0.73 -5.75 28.54
C SER A 47 -0.57 -4.94 28.61
N ASN A 48 -0.74 -3.96 27.71
CA ASN A 48 -2.03 -3.32 27.51
C ASN A 48 -3.09 -4.40 27.17
N PRO A 49 -4.31 -4.35 27.76
CA PRO A 49 -5.34 -5.33 27.45
C PRO A 49 -5.72 -5.25 25.96
N PRO A 50 -6.09 -6.37 25.33
CA PRO A 50 -6.40 -6.41 23.91
C PRO A 50 -7.66 -5.58 23.59
N ARG A 51 -7.45 -4.37 23.07
CA ARG A 51 -8.52 -3.41 22.73
C ARG A 51 -9.28 -3.80 21.47
N ASN A 52 -8.71 -4.67 20.64
CA ASN A 52 -9.38 -5.29 19.49
C ASN A 52 -10.13 -6.59 19.83
N SER A 53 -10.14 -7.01 21.11
CA SER A 53 -10.92 -8.18 21.54
C SER A 53 -12.42 -7.88 21.60
N LEU A 54 -13.23 -8.93 21.40
CA LEU A 54 -14.68 -8.79 21.55
C LEU A 54 -15.07 -8.54 23.01
N ALA A 55 -14.34 -9.12 23.96
CA ALA A 55 -14.55 -8.90 25.40
C ALA A 55 -14.42 -7.42 25.78
N TYR A 56 -13.51 -6.69 25.14
CA TYR A 56 -13.33 -5.24 25.35
C TYR A 56 -14.39 -4.42 24.61
N THR A 57 -14.66 -4.74 23.34
CA THR A 57 -15.49 -3.91 22.46
C THR A 57 -16.99 -4.14 22.60
N ASN A 58 -17.40 -5.37 22.92
CA ASN A 58 -18.79 -5.76 23.08
C ASN A 58 -18.93 -6.95 24.06
N PRO A 59 -18.90 -6.69 25.38
CA PRO A 59 -19.06 -7.75 26.38
C PRO A 59 -20.34 -8.56 26.19
N LEU A 60 -21.51 -7.93 26.01
CA LEU A 60 -22.75 -8.68 25.75
C LEU A 60 -22.62 -9.52 24.46
N GLY A 61 -21.99 -8.97 23.43
CA GLY A 61 -21.68 -9.66 22.18
C GLY A 61 -20.81 -10.90 22.36
N GLU A 62 -19.80 -10.87 23.22
CA GLU A 62 -18.98 -12.03 23.59
C GLU A 62 -19.83 -13.15 24.20
N THR A 63 -20.78 -12.80 25.07
CA THR A 63 -21.72 -13.77 25.65
C THR A 63 -22.65 -14.34 24.58
N ILE A 64 -23.16 -13.50 23.67
CA ILE A 64 -24.00 -13.93 22.55
C ILE A 64 -23.23 -14.88 21.62
N GLU A 65 -21.97 -14.59 21.28
CA GLU A 65 -21.11 -15.47 20.46
C GLU A 65 -20.86 -16.80 21.17
N SER A 66 -20.59 -16.77 22.48
CA SER A 66 -20.40 -17.99 23.28
C SER A 66 -21.68 -18.83 23.37
N LEU A 67 -22.83 -18.19 23.57
CA LEU A 67 -24.14 -18.85 23.57
C LEU A 67 -24.43 -19.48 22.21
N GLU A 68 -24.19 -18.78 21.10
CA GLU A 68 -24.41 -19.31 19.74
C GLU A 68 -23.62 -20.61 19.55
N GLN A 69 -22.34 -20.62 19.91
CA GLN A 69 -21.49 -21.80 19.77
C GLN A 69 -22.01 -22.98 20.60
N GLN A 70 -22.38 -22.74 21.87
CA GLN A 70 -22.91 -23.80 22.75
C GLN A 70 -24.26 -24.33 22.26
N VAL A 71 -25.16 -23.43 21.84
CA VAL A 71 -26.49 -23.77 21.34
C VAL A 71 -26.39 -24.54 20.02
N SER A 72 -25.53 -24.12 19.09
CA SER A 72 -25.28 -24.81 17.82
C SER A 72 -24.66 -26.19 18.01
N SER A 73 -23.74 -26.33 18.97
CA SER A 73 -23.19 -27.63 19.38
C SER A 73 -24.27 -28.55 19.97
N LEU A 74 -25.08 -28.03 20.89
CA LEU A 74 -26.18 -28.77 21.50
C LEU A 74 -27.22 -29.19 20.47
N HIS A 75 -27.60 -28.31 19.54
CA HIS A 75 -28.51 -28.60 18.44
C HIS A 75 -28.00 -29.77 17.58
N GLN A 76 -26.72 -29.76 17.18
CA GLN A 76 -26.10 -30.88 16.46
C GLN A 76 -26.11 -32.19 17.26
N MET A 77 -25.87 -32.14 18.57
CA MET A 77 -25.94 -33.31 19.45
C MET A 77 -27.36 -33.90 19.56
N VAL A 78 -28.37 -33.04 19.71
CA VAL A 78 -29.78 -33.45 19.74
C VAL A 78 -30.18 -34.09 18.41
N MET A 79 -29.71 -33.54 17.29
CA MET A 79 -29.94 -34.08 15.95
C MET A 79 -29.25 -35.43 15.72
N THR A 80 -28.07 -35.65 16.31
CA THR A 80 -27.29 -36.89 16.19
C THR A 80 -27.52 -37.94 17.29
N GLU A 81 -28.54 -37.73 18.15
CA GLU A 81 -28.99 -38.65 19.21
C GLU A 81 -27.96 -38.96 20.32
N ARG A 82 -27.02 -38.06 20.58
CA ARG A 82 -26.04 -38.18 21.69
C ARG A 82 -26.61 -37.67 23.01
N MET A 83 -27.58 -38.40 23.56
CA MET A 83 -28.41 -37.96 24.69
C MET A 83 -27.68 -37.89 26.03
N ASP A 84 -26.57 -38.60 26.19
CA ASP A 84 -25.78 -38.70 27.44
C ASP A 84 -24.99 -37.43 27.78
N GLN A 85 -24.73 -36.56 26.80
CA GLN A 85 -23.91 -35.36 26.95
C GLN A 85 -24.75 -34.07 27.08
N ILE A 86 -26.06 -34.15 26.88
CA ILE A 86 -26.97 -33.01 26.92
C ILE A 86 -26.96 -32.27 28.27
N PRO A 87 -27.03 -32.94 29.44
CA PRO A 87 -27.08 -32.23 30.72
C PRO A 87 -25.83 -31.37 30.96
N ALA A 88 -24.66 -31.83 30.52
CA ALA A 88 -23.41 -31.06 30.65
C ALA A 88 -23.42 -29.81 29.76
N HIS A 89 -23.92 -29.92 28.52
CA HIS A 89 -24.07 -28.78 27.63
C HIS A 89 -25.11 -27.77 28.12
N LEU A 90 -26.24 -28.24 28.66
CA LEU A 90 -27.24 -27.37 29.28
C LEU A 90 -26.66 -26.62 30.48
N SER A 91 -25.82 -27.26 31.31
CA SER A 91 -25.13 -26.57 32.42
C SER A 91 -24.22 -25.44 31.92
N ASN A 92 -23.47 -25.64 30.83
CA ASN A 92 -22.63 -24.58 30.27
C ASN A 92 -23.47 -23.42 29.70
N ILE A 93 -24.64 -23.72 29.14
CA ILE A 93 -25.59 -22.71 28.65
C ILE A 93 -26.20 -21.93 29.83
N ASP A 94 -26.51 -22.59 30.94
CA ASP A 94 -27.03 -21.99 32.16
C ASP A 94 -26.02 -20.99 32.78
N ASP A 95 -24.74 -21.37 32.87
CA ASP A 95 -23.67 -20.47 33.32
C ASP A 95 -23.56 -19.21 32.43
N LEU A 96 -23.73 -19.35 31.12
CA LEU A 96 -23.75 -18.23 30.18
C LEU A 96 -25.05 -17.41 30.25
N ALA A 97 -26.16 -18.02 30.66
CA ALA A 97 -27.45 -17.34 30.81
C ALA A 97 -27.41 -16.32 31.95
N ASP A 98 -26.82 -16.67 33.09
CA ASP A 98 -26.60 -15.73 34.20
C ASP A 98 -25.77 -14.51 33.75
N VAL A 99 -24.66 -14.76 33.04
CA VAL A 99 -23.80 -13.70 32.49
C VAL A 99 -24.57 -12.84 31.47
N PHE A 100 -25.42 -13.44 30.65
CA PHE A 100 -26.26 -12.73 29.69
C PHE A 100 -27.25 -11.80 30.39
N HIS A 101 -27.94 -12.28 31.44
CA HIS A 101 -28.91 -11.47 32.18
C HIS A 101 -28.26 -10.26 32.88
N ASP A 102 -27.08 -10.47 33.48
CA ASP A 102 -26.31 -9.37 34.10
C ASP A 102 -25.88 -8.32 33.07
N ARG A 103 -25.37 -8.75 31.92
CA ARG A 103 -24.93 -7.86 30.83
C ARG A 103 -26.12 -7.17 30.13
N ASP A 104 -27.26 -7.84 29.95
CA ASP A 104 -28.49 -7.24 29.42
C ASP A 104 -29.03 -6.13 30.34
N ALA A 105 -29.04 -6.36 31.66
CA ALA A 105 -29.48 -5.35 32.62
C ALA A 105 -28.65 -4.06 32.52
N LEU A 106 -27.32 -4.19 32.37
CA LEU A 106 -26.43 -3.05 32.17
C LEU A 106 -26.72 -2.30 30.87
N VAL A 107 -26.88 -3.02 29.75
CA VAL A 107 -27.19 -2.40 28.46
C VAL A 107 -28.52 -1.65 28.51
N ARG A 108 -29.55 -2.17 29.19
CA ARG A 108 -30.83 -1.45 29.36
C ARG A 108 -30.69 -0.16 30.17
N GLU A 109 -29.81 -0.15 31.17
CA GLU A 109 -29.51 1.06 31.94
C GLU A 109 -28.79 2.10 31.06
N GLU A 110 -27.80 1.68 30.27
CA GLU A 110 -27.09 2.53 29.32
C GLU A 110 -28.03 3.16 28.28
N LEU A 111 -28.91 2.36 27.67
CA LEU A 111 -29.87 2.86 26.65
C LEU A 111 -30.84 3.87 27.25
N TYR A 112 -31.29 3.66 28.49
CA TYR A 112 -32.15 4.61 29.19
C TYR A 112 -31.43 5.92 29.50
N ALA A 113 -30.20 5.85 30.01
CA ALA A 113 -29.39 7.02 30.31
C ALA A 113 -29.09 7.83 29.04
N GLU A 114 -28.75 7.14 27.94
CA GLU A 114 -28.53 7.75 26.64
C GLU A 114 -29.78 8.47 26.15
N HIS A 115 -30.96 7.85 26.26
CA HIS A 115 -32.22 8.50 25.87
C HIS A 115 -32.49 9.79 26.66
N GLN A 116 -32.21 9.80 27.97
CA GLN A 116 -32.32 11.03 28.76
C GLN A 116 -31.32 12.09 28.30
N SER A 117 -30.07 11.70 28.04
CA SER A 117 -29.04 12.61 27.54
C SER A 117 -29.43 13.28 26.22
N LEU A 118 -30.01 12.53 25.27
CA LEU A 118 -30.46 13.10 23.99
C LEU A 118 -31.58 14.14 24.18
N ILE A 119 -32.48 13.92 25.14
CA ILE A 119 -33.55 14.88 25.50
C ILE A 119 -32.95 16.13 26.14
N GLU A 120 -32.01 15.97 27.07
CA GLU A 120 -31.34 17.07 27.77
C GLU A 120 -30.51 17.94 26.82
N SER A 121 -29.87 17.32 25.83
CA SER A 121 -29.15 18.00 24.74
C SER A 121 -30.07 18.72 23.75
N GLY A 122 -31.40 18.55 23.85
CA GLY A 122 -32.38 19.24 23.01
C GLY A 122 -32.37 18.82 21.54
N LEU A 123 -31.99 17.57 21.26
CA LEU A 123 -31.89 17.05 19.89
C LEU A 123 -33.28 16.87 19.24
N PRO A 124 -33.37 16.93 17.89
CA PRO A 124 -34.65 16.81 17.17
C PRO A 124 -35.38 15.47 17.40
N ASP A 125 -36.71 15.47 17.27
CA ASP A 125 -37.58 14.29 17.45
C ASP A 125 -37.17 13.09 16.57
N GLU A 126 -36.57 13.34 15.40
CA GLU A 126 -36.09 12.28 14.51
C GLU A 126 -34.88 11.50 15.08
N ILE A 127 -34.06 12.13 15.93
CA ILE A 127 -32.96 11.47 16.64
C ILE A 127 -33.52 10.55 17.73
N LEU A 128 -34.46 11.08 18.52
CA LEU A 128 -35.16 10.32 19.57
C LEU A 128 -35.94 9.13 18.99
N ALA A 129 -36.57 9.31 17.83
CA ALA A 129 -37.27 8.23 17.13
C ALA A 129 -36.32 7.11 16.69
N ARG A 130 -35.13 7.45 16.16
CA ARG A 130 -34.10 6.46 15.80
C ARG A 130 -33.59 5.68 17.01
N HIS A 131 -33.31 6.36 18.12
CA HIS A 131 -32.93 5.70 19.36
C HIS A 131 -34.04 4.76 19.85
N THR A 132 -35.29 5.25 19.92
CA THR A 132 -36.44 4.44 20.35
C THR A 132 -36.59 3.18 19.50
N GLN A 133 -36.43 3.28 18.19
CA GLN A 133 -36.47 2.13 17.29
C GLN A 133 -35.35 1.11 17.55
N PHE A 134 -34.13 1.58 17.83
CA PHE A 134 -33.01 0.73 18.21
C PHE A 134 -33.29 0.01 19.54
N GLU A 135 -33.80 0.72 20.55
CA GLU A 135 -34.15 0.16 21.86
C GLU A 135 -35.23 -0.91 21.74
N GLU A 136 -36.29 -0.66 20.94
CA GLU A 136 -37.33 -1.66 20.68
C GLU A 136 -36.76 -2.91 20.00
N ASN A 137 -35.89 -2.76 18.99
CA ASN A 137 -35.23 -3.89 18.33
C ASN A 137 -34.40 -4.71 19.33
N TYR A 138 -33.62 -4.03 20.16
CA TYR A 138 -32.80 -4.66 21.20
C TYR A 138 -33.66 -5.46 22.19
N ARG A 139 -34.70 -4.83 22.77
CA ARG A 139 -35.57 -5.47 23.77
C ARG A 139 -36.26 -6.70 23.21
N ASN A 140 -36.78 -6.63 21.98
CA ASN A 140 -37.46 -7.75 21.34
C ASN A 140 -36.58 -9.01 21.25
N HIS A 141 -35.29 -8.84 20.91
CA HIS A 141 -34.35 -9.96 20.83
C HIS A 141 -33.86 -10.41 22.20
N ALA A 142 -33.46 -9.47 23.06
CA ALA A 142 -32.95 -9.79 24.39
C ALA A 142 -34.00 -10.50 25.27
N ASP A 143 -35.26 -10.05 25.23
CA ASP A 143 -36.37 -10.71 25.93
C ASP A 143 -36.63 -12.13 25.38
N SER A 144 -36.53 -12.31 24.06
CA SER A 144 -36.72 -13.64 23.41
C SER A 144 -35.58 -14.62 23.73
N ILE A 145 -34.34 -14.12 23.82
CA ILE A 145 -33.19 -14.90 24.28
C ILE A 145 -33.41 -15.30 25.74
N GLY A 146 -33.70 -14.35 26.63
CA GLY A 146 -33.94 -14.63 28.04
C GLY A 146 -35.04 -15.67 28.26
N LEU A 147 -36.18 -15.52 27.59
CA LEU A 147 -37.27 -16.50 27.64
C LEU A 147 -36.89 -17.89 27.14
N SER A 148 -36.00 -17.98 26.15
CA SER A 148 -35.52 -19.27 25.62
C SER A 148 -34.52 -19.92 26.58
N LEU A 149 -33.63 -19.14 27.19
CA LEU A 149 -32.69 -19.60 28.20
C LEU A 149 -33.43 -20.09 29.46
N ASP A 150 -34.45 -19.36 29.94
CA ASP A 150 -35.32 -19.78 31.04
C ASP A 150 -36.02 -21.11 30.76
N LYS A 151 -36.44 -21.36 29.51
CA LYS A 151 -37.02 -22.66 29.13
C LYS A 151 -35.99 -23.79 29.16
N LEU A 152 -34.76 -23.52 28.72
CA LEU A 152 -33.68 -24.51 28.70
C LEU A 152 -33.23 -24.88 30.12
N SER A 153 -33.16 -23.93 31.06
CA SER A 153 -32.77 -24.19 32.44
C SER A 153 -33.75 -25.10 33.19
N HIS A 154 -35.02 -25.13 32.76
CA HIS A 154 -36.07 -25.99 33.32
C HIS A 154 -36.27 -27.30 32.53
N TRP A 155 -35.45 -27.58 31.52
CA TRP A 155 -35.56 -28.81 30.74
C TRP A 155 -35.05 -30.02 31.56
N GLU A 156 -35.91 -31.00 31.80
CA GLU A 156 -35.57 -32.22 32.54
C GLU A 156 -35.46 -33.44 31.60
N ASP A 157 -34.45 -34.29 31.82
CA ASP A 157 -34.19 -35.52 31.05
C ASP A 157 -35.39 -36.51 31.05
N SER A 158 -36.28 -36.42 32.04
CA SER A 158 -37.53 -37.20 32.08
C SER A 158 -38.59 -36.76 31.06
N ALA A 159 -38.47 -35.58 30.47
CA ALA A 159 -39.47 -35.03 29.54
C ALA A 159 -39.41 -35.67 28.14
N ARG A 160 -38.23 -36.08 27.66
CA ARG A 160 -37.98 -36.64 26.30
C ARG A 160 -38.66 -35.91 25.14
N ASP A 161 -39.12 -34.68 25.31
CA ASP A 161 -39.70 -33.90 24.23
C ASP A 161 -38.57 -33.26 23.41
N LYS A 162 -38.00 -34.10 22.54
CA LYS A 162 -36.96 -33.70 21.58
C LYS A 162 -37.47 -32.58 20.66
N GLU A 163 -38.76 -32.58 20.34
CA GLU A 163 -39.36 -31.55 19.46
C GLU A 163 -39.41 -30.20 20.19
N GLU A 164 -39.79 -30.17 21.47
CA GLU A 164 -39.77 -28.96 22.28
C GLU A 164 -38.35 -28.40 22.48
N LEU A 165 -37.37 -29.28 22.76
CA LEU A 165 -35.97 -28.88 22.89
C LEU A 165 -35.44 -28.29 21.57
N LEU A 166 -35.64 -28.98 20.45
CA LEU A 166 -35.23 -28.49 19.13
C LEU A 166 -35.91 -27.16 18.80
N SER A 167 -37.21 -27.04 19.02
CA SER A 167 -37.94 -25.79 18.78
C SER A 167 -37.41 -24.62 19.62
N THR A 168 -37.04 -24.88 20.88
CA THR A 168 -36.44 -23.86 21.75
C THR A 168 -35.04 -23.46 21.28
N LEU A 169 -34.21 -24.43 20.87
CA LEU A 169 -32.88 -24.17 20.32
C LEU A 169 -32.95 -23.40 19.00
N GLU A 170 -33.85 -23.77 18.09
CA GLU A 170 -34.06 -23.06 16.82
C GLU A 170 -34.53 -21.62 17.04
N THR A 171 -35.43 -21.40 18.00
CA THR A 171 -35.87 -20.04 18.39
C THR A 171 -34.70 -19.23 18.92
N LEU A 172 -33.93 -19.80 19.84
CA LEU A 172 -32.75 -19.14 20.42
C LEU A 172 -31.71 -18.82 19.35
N GLN A 173 -31.39 -19.76 18.46
CA GLN A 173 -30.46 -19.57 17.33
C GLN A 173 -30.91 -18.42 16.41
N SER A 174 -32.21 -18.29 16.16
CA SER A 174 -32.72 -17.22 15.29
C SER A 174 -32.45 -15.80 15.82
N HIS A 175 -32.25 -15.66 17.14
CA HIS A 175 -31.88 -14.40 17.78
C HIS A 175 -30.39 -14.27 18.07
N LEU A 176 -29.64 -15.38 18.12
CA LEU A 176 -28.19 -15.38 18.31
C LEU A 176 -27.39 -15.25 17.01
N GLN A 177 -27.99 -15.50 15.84
CA GLN A 177 -27.30 -15.52 14.54
C GLN A 177 -26.77 -14.16 14.04
N TYR A 178 -27.08 -13.06 14.71
CA TYR A 178 -26.70 -11.71 14.27
C TYR A 178 -25.23 -11.40 14.59
N PRO A 179 -24.52 -10.66 13.73
CA PRO A 179 -23.16 -10.23 14.02
C PRO A 179 -23.13 -9.36 15.27
N VAL A 180 -22.07 -9.55 16.07
CA VAL A 180 -21.80 -8.79 17.31
C VAL A 180 -20.61 -7.82 17.17
N ARG A 181 -19.88 -7.94 16.06
CA ARG A 181 -18.75 -7.09 15.66
C ARG A 181 -18.74 -6.88 14.15
N ASN A 182 -18.01 -5.88 13.68
CA ASN A 182 -17.78 -5.71 12.23
C ASN A 182 -17.10 -6.95 11.63
N PRO A 183 -17.39 -7.27 10.35
CA PRO A 183 -16.83 -8.43 9.70
C PRO A 183 -15.30 -8.34 9.59
N GLN A 184 -14.63 -9.48 9.76
CA GLN A 184 -13.21 -9.62 9.43
C GLN A 184 -13.06 -9.78 7.92
N GLN A 185 -11.96 -9.26 7.38
CA GLN A 185 -11.66 -9.34 5.95
C GLN A 185 -11.28 -10.78 5.60
N SER A 186 -11.75 -11.25 4.45
CA SER A 186 -11.42 -12.58 3.94
C SER A 186 -10.49 -12.48 2.75
N PHE A 187 -9.69 -13.51 2.53
CA PHE A 187 -8.87 -13.68 1.32
C PHE A 187 -9.66 -13.54 0.02
N SER A 188 -9.17 -12.73 -0.91
CA SER A 188 -9.41 -12.95 -2.34
C SER A 188 -8.38 -13.95 -2.86
N GLY A 189 -8.82 -15.05 -3.45
CA GLY A 189 -7.96 -16.12 -3.99
C GLY A 189 -7.02 -15.73 -5.14
N ASP A 190 -7.06 -14.47 -5.59
CA ASP A 190 -6.32 -13.99 -6.75
C ASP A 190 -4.91 -13.56 -6.35
N LEU A 191 -4.03 -14.54 -6.24
CA LEU A 191 -2.58 -14.38 -6.26
C LEU A 191 -2.10 -14.21 -7.72
N ASP A 192 -2.69 -13.28 -8.47
CA ASP A 192 -2.33 -13.01 -9.87
C ASP A 192 -1.19 -11.99 -9.95
N PHE A 193 0.04 -12.51 -9.94
CA PHE A 193 1.25 -11.71 -9.78
C PHE A 193 2.01 -11.42 -11.08
N VAL A 194 1.69 -12.13 -12.16
CA VAL A 194 2.34 -11.96 -13.47
C VAL A 194 1.26 -11.77 -14.50
N THR A 195 1.20 -10.58 -15.12
CA THR A 195 0.13 -10.29 -16.08
C THR A 195 0.60 -10.45 -17.53
N PRO A 196 0.33 -11.59 -18.19
CA PRO A 196 0.77 -11.82 -19.58
C PRO A 196 0.05 -10.88 -20.54
N PRO A 197 0.57 -10.63 -21.76
CA PRO A 197 -0.06 -9.75 -22.74
C PRO A 197 -1.55 -10.06 -22.94
N PRO A 198 -2.41 -9.04 -23.11
CA PRO A 198 -3.86 -9.23 -23.17
C PRO A 198 -4.29 -10.12 -24.34
N ARG A 199 -3.46 -10.21 -25.37
CA ARG A 199 -3.68 -11.00 -26.58
C ARG A 199 -2.36 -11.28 -27.29
N ASN A 200 -2.43 -12.17 -28.28
CA ASN A 200 -1.33 -12.37 -29.23
C ASN A 200 -1.09 -11.11 -30.08
N LEU A 201 0.14 -10.99 -30.56
CA LEU A 201 0.60 -9.94 -31.47
C LEU A 201 -0.25 -9.86 -32.74
N TYR A 202 -0.70 -8.67 -33.10
CA TYR A 202 -1.30 -8.41 -34.40
C TYR A 202 -0.24 -8.41 -35.50
N THR A 203 -0.62 -8.96 -36.65
CA THR A 203 0.32 -9.27 -37.74
C THR A 203 -0.14 -8.77 -39.10
N ASN A 204 -1.29 -8.10 -39.13
CA ASN A 204 -1.93 -7.58 -40.34
C ASN A 204 -2.58 -6.22 -40.09
N GLN A 205 -2.72 -5.45 -41.16
CA GLN A 205 -3.23 -4.08 -41.15
C GLN A 205 -4.65 -3.95 -40.57
N SER A 206 -5.57 -4.84 -40.95
CA SER A 206 -6.98 -4.77 -40.52
C SER A 206 -7.11 -4.84 -39.00
N ALA A 207 -6.33 -5.69 -38.34
CA ALA A 207 -6.38 -5.83 -36.88
C ALA A 207 -5.88 -4.55 -36.15
N ILE A 208 -4.87 -3.88 -36.71
CA ILE A 208 -4.38 -2.60 -36.19
C ILE A 208 -5.45 -1.51 -36.39
N GLU A 209 -6.03 -1.42 -37.59
CA GLU A 209 -7.07 -0.46 -37.90
C GLU A 209 -8.33 -0.65 -37.04
N ASP A 210 -8.76 -1.91 -36.82
CA ASP A 210 -9.90 -2.25 -35.97
C ASP A 210 -9.68 -1.85 -34.51
N LEU A 211 -8.46 -2.05 -33.97
CA LEU A 211 -8.11 -1.63 -32.61
C LEU A 211 -8.17 -0.10 -32.45
N LEU A 212 -7.68 0.63 -33.46
CA LEU A 212 -7.68 2.09 -33.46
C LEU A 212 -9.03 2.70 -33.87
N GLY A 213 -9.98 1.88 -34.32
CA GLY A 213 -11.28 2.34 -34.80
C GLY A 213 -11.23 3.14 -36.10
N VAL A 214 -10.23 2.87 -36.96
CA VAL A 214 -10.02 3.53 -38.26
C VAL A 214 -10.18 2.57 -39.42
N ASN A 215 -10.19 3.08 -40.65
CA ASN A 215 -10.22 2.27 -41.88
C ASN A 215 -9.39 2.98 -42.95
N GLY A 216 -8.19 2.48 -43.23
CA GLY A 216 -7.15 3.21 -43.95
C GLY A 216 -6.63 4.42 -43.16
N GLU A 217 -6.09 5.43 -43.85
CA GLU A 217 -5.69 6.73 -43.27
C GLU A 217 -6.83 7.76 -43.45
N PRO A 218 -7.61 8.07 -42.40
CA PRO A 218 -8.62 9.13 -42.46
C PRO A 218 -8.00 10.48 -42.82
N THR A 219 -8.78 11.30 -43.50
CA THR A 219 -8.37 12.66 -43.86
C THR A 219 -8.75 13.62 -42.72
N TRP A 220 -7.88 13.75 -41.72
CA TRP A 220 -7.99 14.77 -40.66
C TRP A 220 -7.44 16.12 -41.11
N ASP A 221 -8.02 17.21 -40.61
CA ASP A 221 -7.48 18.56 -40.81
C ASP A 221 -6.24 18.75 -39.92
N LEU A 222 -5.29 19.59 -40.34
CA LEU A 222 -4.07 19.85 -39.55
C LEU A 222 -4.38 20.40 -38.14
N SER A 223 -5.52 21.08 -37.97
CA SER A 223 -5.98 21.55 -36.67
C SER A 223 -6.41 20.43 -35.73
N ASP A 224 -6.89 19.30 -36.25
CA ASP A 224 -7.33 18.16 -35.43
C ASP A 224 -6.13 17.55 -34.68
N TYR A 225 -4.94 17.62 -35.27
CA TYR A 225 -3.68 17.19 -34.67
C TYR A 225 -3.08 18.19 -33.68
N LEU A 226 -3.79 19.29 -33.40
CA LEU A 226 -3.48 20.24 -32.31
C LEU A 226 -4.43 20.08 -31.11
N GLU A 227 -5.51 19.31 -31.25
CA GLU A 227 -6.43 19.03 -30.15
C GLU A 227 -5.76 18.14 -29.10
N THR A 228 -6.13 18.29 -27.83
CA THR A 228 -5.58 17.52 -26.70
C THR A 228 -6.66 16.69 -26.02
N ASP A 229 -6.27 15.54 -25.49
CA ASP A 229 -7.07 14.67 -24.63
C ASP A 229 -6.40 14.49 -23.25
N SER A 230 -6.82 13.51 -22.45
CA SER A 230 -6.22 13.27 -21.13
C SER A 230 -4.78 12.76 -21.20
N ALA A 231 -4.36 12.09 -22.29
CA ALA A 231 -2.99 11.66 -22.46
C ALA A 231 -2.07 12.83 -22.86
N THR A 232 -2.57 13.77 -23.66
CA THR A 232 -1.81 14.89 -24.22
C THR A 232 -2.19 16.24 -23.59
N ALA A 233 -2.81 16.21 -22.41
CA ALA A 233 -3.33 17.38 -21.73
C ALA A 233 -2.21 18.41 -21.48
N ASN A 234 -2.48 19.66 -21.81
CA ASN A 234 -1.56 20.76 -21.57
C ASN A 234 -1.47 21.10 -20.07
N SER A 235 -0.31 21.56 -19.63
CA SER A 235 -0.03 21.93 -18.23
C SER A 235 0.94 23.10 -18.16
N ASP A 236 1.12 23.67 -16.96
CA ASP A 236 2.10 24.74 -16.75
C ASP A 236 3.53 24.25 -17.06
N ARG A 237 3.88 23.00 -16.72
CA ARG A 237 5.20 22.42 -17.04
C ARG A 237 5.44 22.27 -18.55
N ILE A 238 4.42 21.84 -19.29
CA ILE A 238 4.49 21.74 -20.75
C ILE A 238 4.68 23.13 -21.37
N GLN A 239 3.98 24.14 -20.85
CA GLN A 239 4.15 25.53 -21.28
C GLN A 239 5.55 26.05 -20.97
N ASP A 240 6.08 25.76 -19.78
CA ASP A 240 7.40 26.20 -19.34
C ASP A 240 8.52 25.57 -20.19
N ILE A 241 8.46 24.26 -20.46
CA ILE A 241 9.45 23.58 -21.32
C ILE A 241 9.45 24.18 -22.74
N VAL A 242 8.28 24.43 -23.32
CA VAL A 242 8.18 25.04 -24.66
C VAL A 242 8.63 26.50 -24.64
N ALA A 243 8.41 27.23 -23.54
CA ALA A 243 8.90 28.60 -23.38
C ALA A 243 10.43 28.66 -23.28
N ASP A 244 11.04 27.69 -22.59
CA ASP A 244 12.48 27.62 -22.35
C ASP A 244 13.26 27.13 -23.57
N LEU A 245 12.79 26.05 -24.22
CA LEU A 245 13.45 25.47 -25.39
C LEU A 245 13.05 26.14 -26.71
N GLY A 246 11.91 26.81 -26.74
CA GLY A 246 11.31 27.38 -27.95
C GLY A 246 10.59 26.32 -28.81
N PRO A 247 10.01 26.73 -29.96
CA PRO A 247 9.23 25.86 -30.83
C PRO A 247 10.10 25.01 -31.79
N ASP A 248 11.36 24.76 -31.44
CA ASP A 248 12.28 23.97 -32.27
C ASP A 248 11.95 22.46 -32.14
N PRO A 249 11.54 21.77 -33.23
CA PRO A 249 11.14 20.37 -33.15
C PRO A 249 12.24 19.44 -32.63
N LEU A 250 13.50 19.73 -32.96
CA LEU A 250 14.63 18.92 -32.55
C LEU A 250 14.94 19.11 -31.07
N ALA A 251 15.01 20.35 -30.57
CA ALA A 251 15.22 20.61 -29.14
C ALA A 251 14.16 19.93 -28.25
N LEU A 252 12.89 20.00 -28.65
CA LEU A 252 11.80 19.32 -27.93
C LEU A 252 11.91 17.80 -28.01
N TYR A 253 12.27 17.23 -29.17
CA TYR A 253 12.51 15.79 -29.31
C TYR A 253 13.64 15.33 -28.40
N LYS A 254 14.80 16.00 -28.47
CA LYS A 254 15.98 15.69 -27.65
C LYS A 254 15.65 15.77 -26.17
N TRP A 255 14.89 16.77 -25.74
CA TRP A 255 14.49 16.86 -24.34
C TRP A 255 13.70 15.62 -23.88
N VAL A 256 12.70 15.18 -24.65
CA VAL A 256 11.94 13.96 -24.28
C VAL A 256 12.81 12.70 -24.37
N HIS A 257 13.63 12.58 -25.42
CA HIS A 257 14.51 11.43 -25.63
C HIS A 257 15.60 11.35 -24.54
N ASP A 258 16.21 12.45 -24.15
CA ASP A 258 17.36 12.43 -23.25
C ASP A 258 16.95 12.44 -21.77
N THR A 259 15.72 12.88 -21.45
CA THR A 259 15.26 13.05 -20.05
C THR A 259 14.37 11.89 -19.56
N ILE A 260 13.41 11.42 -20.37
CA ILE A 260 12.35 10.51 -19.90
C ILE A 260 12.84 9.05 -19.89
N ARG A 261 12.94 8.38 -18.76
CA ARG A 261 13.34 6.94 -18.73
C ARG A 261 12.25 6.05 -19.32
N PHE A 262 12.65 5.04 -20.09
CA PHE A 262 11.71 4.06 -20.64
C PHE A 262 11.32 3.03 -19.58
N VAL A 263 10.02 2.79 -19.44
CA VAL A 263 9.44 1.70 -18.64
C VAL A 263 8.67 0.76 -19.56
N PRO A 264 9.03 -0.53 -19.66
CA PRO A 264 8.40 -1.47 -20.58
C PRO A 264 7.00 -1.85 -20.07
N SER A 265 5.98 -1.13 -20.53
CA SER A 265 4.57 -1.46 -20.30
C SER A 265 3.66 -1.04 -21.47
N TYR A 266 2.43 -1.56 -21.50
CA TYR A 266 1.51 -1.39 -22.61
C TYR A 266 0.28 -0.53 -22.27
N GLY A 267 0.07 0.54 -23.06
CA GLY A 267 -1.07 1.47 -22.99
C GLY A 267 -0.81 2.74 -22.20
N VAL A 268 -1.69 3.73 -22.30
CA VAL A 268 -1.55 5.02 -21.62
C VAL A 268 -1.79 4.84 -20.12
N MET A 269 -0.77 5.10 -19.30
CA MET A 269 -0.86 4.97 -17.84
C MET A 269 -1.00 6.30 -17.13
N GLN A 270 -0.28 7.33 -17.56
CA GLN A 270 -0.08 8.53 -16.74
C GLN A 270 -0.14 9.85 -17.52
N GLY A 271 -0.05 9.80 -18.86
CA GLY A 271 -0.14 10.97 -19.72
C GLY A 271 1.10 11.86 -19.68
N ALA A 272 1.08 12.90 -20.49
CA ALA A 272 2.21 13.78 -20.76
C ALA A 272 2.74 14.47 -19.50
N ASP A 273 1.84 15.06 -18.71
CA ASP A 273 2.23 15.88 -17.56
C ASP A 273 2.89 15.06 -16.45
N TYR A 274 2.32 13.90 -16.09
CA TYR A 274 2.91 13.06 -15.04
C TYR A 274 4.20 12.37 -15.50
N THR A 275 4.35 12.12 -16.80
CA THR A 275 5.60 11.63 -17.40
C THR A 275 6.74 12.64 -17.27
N ILE A 276 6.44 13.92 -17.45
CA ILE A 276 7.40 14.99 -17.15
C ILE A 276 7.74 15.01 -15.66
N GLN A 277 6.74 14.90 -14.78
CA GLN A 277 6.95 14.94 -13.33
C GLN A 277 7.79 13.78 -12.78
N SER A 278 7.60 12.58 -13.32
CA SER A 278 8.29 11.35 -12.89
C SER A 278 9.60 11.11 -13.65
N GLU A 279 9.80 11.82 -14.77
CA GLU A 279 10.90 11.62 -15.71
C GLU A 279 11.01 10.16 -16.18
N GLN A 280 9.86 9.49 -16.29
CA GLN A 280 9.78 8.12 -16.79
C GLN A 280 8.41 7.81 -17.38
N GLY A 281 8.37 6.96 -18.39
CA GLY A 281 7.16 6.63 -19.11
C GLY A 281 7.35 5.40 -19.99
N ASN A 282 6.27 4.72 -20.35
CA ASN A 282 6.31 3.76 -21.45
C ASN A 282 6.27 4.46 -22.82
N ALA A 283 6.18 3.67 -23.89
CA ALA A 283 6.08 4.19 -25.26
C ALA A 283 4.88 5.14 -25.46
N PHE A 284 3.72 4.80 -24.89
CA PHE A 284 2.49 5.58 -25.01
C PHE A 284 2.60 6.92 -24.29
N ASP A 285 3.05 6.89 -23.05
CA ASP A 285 3.19 8.07 -22.21
C ASP A 285 4.31 9.00 -22.72
N THR A 286 5.44 8.43 -23.18
CA THR A 286 6.54 9.20 -23.79
C THR A 286 6.14 9.83 -25.13
N ALA A 287 5.42 9.10 -25.99
CA ALA A 287 4.86 9.64 -27.23
C ALA A 287 3.84 10.75 -26.94
N SER A 288 2.98 10.56 -25.92
CA SER A 288 2.05 11.59 -25.46
C SER A 288 2.76 12.85 -24.99
N THR A 289 3.88 12.73 -24.25
CA THR A 289 4.70 13.89 -23.85
C THR A 289 5.23 14.67 -25.04
N LEU A 290 5.83 13.99 -26.03
CA LEU A 290 6.35 14.66 -27.22
C LEU A 290 5.24 15.34 -28.02
N ILE A 291 4.10 14.66 -28.20
CA ILE A 291 2.93 15.22 -28.88
C ILE A 291 2.40 16.44 -28.13
N ALA A 292 2.31 16.41 -26.80
CA ALA A 292 1.84 17.54 -26.01
C ALA A 292 2.75 18.77 -26.15
N LEU A 293 4.08 18.58 -26.13
CA LEU A 293 5.06 19.65 -26.37
C LEU A 293 4.93 20.22 -27.80
N TYR A 294 4.80 19.37 -28.81
CA TYR A 294 4.60 19.81 -30.19
C TYR A 294 3.31 20.57 -30.40
N ARG A 295 2.19 20.06 -29.87
CA ARG A 295 0.88 20.75 -29.94
C ARG A 295 0.94 22.10 -29.25
N GLN A 296 1.58 22.18 -28.08
CA GLN A 296 1.82 23.45 -27.38
C GLN A 296 2.70 24.42 -28.18
N ALA A 297 3.69 23.91 -28.92
CA ALA A 297 4.51 24.69 -29.85
C ALA A 297 3.80 25.05 -31.18
N GLY A 298 2.56 24.58 -31.38
CA GLY A 298 1.78 24.80 -32.60
C GLY A 298 2.17 23.89 -33.77
N ILE A 299 2.89 22.80 -33.51
CA ILE A 299 3.31 21.78 -34.48
C ILE A 299 2.24 20.66 -34.48
N PRO A 300 1.51 20.45 -35.58
CA PRO A 300 0.57 19.33 -35.68
C PRO A 300 1.28 18.00 -35.49
N ALA A 301 0.83 17.18 -34.54
CA ALA A 301 1.45 15.89 -34.21
C ALA A 301 0.39 14.81 -33.94
N ARG A 302 0.72 13.55 -34.30
CA ARG A 302 -0.19 12.40 -34.24
C ARG A 302 0.52 11.15 -33.75
N PHE A 303 -0.24 10.22 -33.19
CA PHE A 303 0.26 8.89 -32.84
C PHE A 303 0.32 8.02 -34.09
N SER A 304 1.38 7.22 -34.19
CA SER A 304 1.49 6.12 -35.12
C SER A 304 1.65 4.85 -34.29
N TYR A 305 0.74 3.89 -34.46
CA TYR A 305 0.70 2.66 -33.69
C TYR A 305 0.75 1.46 -34.64
N GLY A 306 1.55 0.46 -34.31
CA GLY A 306 1.73 -0.68 -35.18
C GLY A 306 2.64 -1.76 -34.62
N THR A 307 2.92 -2.75 -35.48
CA THR A 307 3.86 -3.82 -35.18
C THR A 307 5.21 -3.52 -35.81
N VAL A 308 6.24 -3.45 -34.98
CA VAL A 308 7.62 -3.14 -35.36
C VAL A 308 8.52 -4.34 -35.08
N ALA A 309 9.64 -4.43 -35.79
CA ALA A 309 10.70 -5.40 -35.56
C ALA A 309 11.98 -4.69 -35.15
N ILE A 310 12.60 -5.14 -34.07
CA ILE A 310 13.93 -4.70 -33.61
C ILE A 310 14.86 -5.91 -33.49
N SER A 311 16.17 -5.69 -33.51
CA SER A 311 17.13 -6.78 -33.28
C SER A 311 17.07 -7.27 -31.83
N ALA A 312 17.49 -8.51 -31.59
CA ALA A 312 17.60 -9.04 -30.24
C ALA A 312 18.50 -8.18 -29.34
N GLU A 313 19.64 -7.72 -29.87
CA GLU A 313 20.59 -6.87 -29.12
C GLU A 313 19.96 -5.52 -28.74
N ALA A 314 19.18 -4.93 -29.65
CA ALA A 314 18.42 -3.72 -29.39
C ALA A 314 17.37 -3.97 -28.28
N ALA A 315 16.62 -5.08 -28.34
CA ALA A 315 15.64 -5.43 -27.33
C ALA A 315 16.28 -5.62 -25.94
N GLN A 316 17.39 -6.35 -25.87
CA GLN A 316 18.14 -6.63 -24.65
C GLN A 316 18.64 -5.34 -23.96
N SER A 317 19.23 -4.43 -24.74
CA SER A 317 19.66 -3.12 -24.23
C SER A 317 18.49 -2.27 -23.76
N TRP A 318 17.40 -2.24 -24.54
CA TRP A 318 16.28 -1.34 -24.31
C TRP A 318 15.47 -1.63 -23.04
N VAL A 319 15.30 -2.90 -22.66
CA VAL A 319 14.50 -3.29 -21.47
C VAL A 319 15.22 -3.08 -20.13
N GLY A 320 16.50 -2.69 -20.13
CA GLY A 320 17.31 -2.54 -18.92
C GLY A 320 18.68 -3.22 -18.95
N GLY A 321 19.14 -3.70 -20.11
CA GLY A 321 20.49 -4.25 -20.27
C GLY A 321 20.65 -5.72 -19.88
N VAL A 322 19.68 -6.56 -20.22
CA VAL A 322 19.76 -8.01 -19.96
C VAL A 322 20.77 -8.70 -20.89
N SER A 323 21.41 -9.77 -20.43
CA SER A 323 22.38 -10.54 -21.24
C SER A 323 21.70 -11.64 -22.08
N ASN A 324 20.43 -11.95 -21.80
CA ASN A 324 19.64 -13.00 -22.41
C ASN A 324 18.40 -12.45 -23.14
N ILE A 325 18.13 -12.91 -24.35
CA ILE A 325 16.95 -12.50 -25.12
C ILE A 325 15.63 -12.96 -24.49
N ASP A 326 15.62 -14.15 -23.86
CA ASP A 326 14.43 -14.66 -23.18
C ASP A 326 14.06 -13.74 -22.02
N ALA A 327 15.05 -13.27 -21.25
CA ALA A 327 14.85 -12.28 -20.19
C ALA A 327 14.23 -10.98 -20.74
N ALA A 328 14.68 -10.50 -21.91
CA ALA A 328 14.10 -9.32 -22.53
C ALA A 328 12.63 -9.54 -22.90
N THR A 329 12.31 -10.70 -23.50
CA THR A 329 10.93 -11.04 -23.87
C THR A 329 10.03 -11.29 -22.65
N ASN A 330 10.58 -11.78 -21.54
CA ASN A 330 9.87 -11.93 -20.27
C ASN A 330 9.48 -10.56 -19.70
N ILE A 331 10.40 -9.59 -19.67
CA ILE A 331 10.11 -8.22 -19.21
C ILE A 331 9.02 -7.57 -20.07
N LEU A 332 9.13 -7.65 -21.40
CA LEU A 332 8.11 -7.12 -22.31
C LEU A 332 6.74 -7.79 -22.09
N SER A 333 6.74 -9.11 -21.88
CA SER A 333 5.54 -9.89 -21.61
C SER A 333 4.88 -9.49 -20.28
N GLN A 334 5.66 -9.33 -19.22
CA GLN A 334 5.19 -8.87 -17.90
C GLN A 334 4.59 -7.46 -17.98
N GLY A 335 5.19 -6.58 -18.79
CA GLY A 335 4.64 -5.25 -19.12
C GLY A 335 3.36 -5.26 -19.94
N GLY A 336 2.89 -6.44 -20.37
CA GLY A 336 1.69 -6.62 -21.16
C GLY A 336 1.87 -6.28 -22.64
N ILE A 337 3.10 -6.12 -23.14
CA ILE A 337 3.39 -5.77 -24.53
C ILE A 337 3.24 -7.03 -25.41
N PRO A 338 2.30 -7.05 -26.38
CA PRO A 338 2.20 -8.16 -27.31
C PRO A 338 3.46 -8.27 -28.17
N GLN A 339 4.14 -9.42 -28.11
CA GLN A 339 5.41 -9.65 -28.78
C GLN A 339 5.55 -11.10 -29.27
N GLN A 340 6.49 -11.32 -30.20
CA GLN A 340 6.99 -12.65 -30.55
C GLN A 340 8.47 -12.58 -30.97
N GLN A 341 9.24 -13.64 -30.65
CA GLN A 341 10.64 -13.80 -31.07
C GLN A 341 10.74 -14.60 -32.38
N PHE A 342 11.62 -14.17 -33.28
CA PHE A 342 11.97 -14.89 -34.51
C PHE A 342 13.43 -15.33 -34.47
N SER A 343 13.65 -16.65 -34.55
CA SER A 343 14.98 -17.23 -34.74
C SER A 343 15.14 -17.75 -36.17
N TYR A 344 16.06 -17.17 -36.93
CA TYR A 344 16.31 -17.52 -38.32
C TYR A 344 17.52 -18.46 -38.44
N GLY A 345 17.46 -19.66 -37.84
CA GLY A 345 18.42 -20.77 -38.00
C GLY A 345 19.83 -20.42 -38.51
N GLY A 346 20.55 -19.54 -37.80
CA GLY A 346 21.88 -19.03 -38.17
C GLY A 346 22.01 -17.52 -38.47
N ALA A 347 20.95 -16.70 -38.40
CA ALA A 347 21.00 -15.23 -38.49
C ALA A 347 20.58 -14.54 -37.17
N SER A 348 20.81 -13.22 -37.07
CA SER A 348 20.42 -12.39 -35.91
C SER A 348 18.92 -12.55 -35.61
N GLU A 349 18.61 -12.77 -34.33
CA GLU A 349 17.25 -12.91 -33.85
C GLU A 349 16.53 -11.54 -33.86
N GLU A 350 15.24 -11.54 -34.18
CA GLU A 350 14.41 -10.34 -34.15
C GLU A 350 13.28 -10.50 -33.14
N VAL A 351 12.90 -9.41 -32.47
CA VAL A 351 11.68 -9.32 -31.67
C VAL A 351 10.68 -8.47 -32.44
N GLU A 352 9.53 -9.04 -32.80
CA GLU A 352 8.40 -8.26 -33.27
C GLU A 352 7.50 -7.91 -32.08
N MET A 353 7.07 -6.66 -31.98
CA MET A 353 6.21 -6.19 -30.90
C MET A 353 5.27 -5.08 -31.35
N GLU A 354 4.18 -4.88 -30.61
CA GLU A 354 3.33 -3.71 -30.78
C GLU A 354 3.93 -2.52 -30.08
N HIS A 355 3.91 -1.38 -30.77
CA HIS A 355 4.59 -0.17 -30.33
C HIS A 355 3.89 1.08 -30.85
N VAL A 356 4.16 2.21 -30.19
CA VAL A 356 3.64 3.53 -30.56
C VAL A 356 4.78 4.52 -30.66
N TRP A 357 4.75 5.35 -31.70
CA TRP A 357 5.68 6.45 -31.94
C TRP A 357 4.92 7.69 -32.44
N VAL A 358 5.64 8.78 -32.70
CA VAL A 358 5.08 10.07 -33.08
C VAL A 358 5.30 10.34 -34.56
N GLU A 359 4.31 10.93 -35.22
CA GLU A 359 4.51 11.63 -36.49
C GLU A 359 4.20 13.12 -36.31
N ALA A 360 5.14 13.99 -36.68
CA ALA A 360 5.00 15.44 -36.58
C ALA A 360 5.03 16.10 -37.96
N TRP A 361 4.21 17.12 -38.16
CA TRP A 361 4.13 17.88 -39.41
C TRP A 361 5.19 18.97 -39.45
N ILE A 362 6.33 18.68 -40.08
CA ILE A 362 7.51 19.54 -40.11
C ILE A 362 7.87 19.84 -41.56
N ASN A 363 8.09 21.11 -41.89
CA ASN A 363 8.47 21.56 -43.23
C ASN A 363 7.54 21.10 -44.39
N GLY A 364 6.28 20.77 -44.08
CA GLY A 364 5.29 20.33 -45.07
C GLY A 364 5.25 18.82 -45.30
N GLU A 365 5.90 18.02 -44.45
CA GLU A 365 5.94 16.56 -44.51
C GLU A 365 5.72 15.96 -43.10
N TRP A 366 5.27 14.71 -43.05
CA TRP A 366 5.19 13.95 -41.80
C TRP A 366 6.54 13.30 -41.51
N VAL A 367 7.12 13.62 -40.36
CA VAL A 367 8.39 13.06 -39.88
C VAL A 367 8.11 12.11 -38.72
N GLY A 368 8.56 10.86 -38.84
CA GLY A 368 8.40 9.83 -37.80
C GLY A 368 9.52 9.90 -36.76
N LEU A 369 9.14 9.93 -35.49
CA LEU A 369 10.01 10.13 -34.34
C LEU A 369 9.62 9.16 -33.22
N ASP A 370 10.59 8.40 -32.70
CA ASP A 370 10.37 7.56 -31.51
C ASP A 370 11.21 8.11 -30.35
N PRO A 371 10.58 8.80 -29.38
CA PRO A 371 11.29 9.33 -28.22
C PRO A 371 11.46 8.29 -27.09
N SER A 372 10.94 7.07 -27.24
CA SER A 372 10.94 6.02 -26.19
C SER A 372 12.01 4.96 -26.38
N PHE A 373 12.46 4.75 -27.62
CA PHE A 373 13.58 3.88 -27.92
C PHE A 373 14.90 4.61 -27.66
N LYS A 374 15.76 4.04 -26.81
CA LYS A 374 16.99 4.68 -26.33
C LYS A 374 18.09 3.67 -26.17
N GLU A 375 19.30 4.05 -26.61
CA GLU A 375 20.50 3.31 -26.26
C GLU A 375 20.96 3.70 -24.85
N HIS A 376 21.54 2.75 -24.14
CA HIS A 376 22.06 2.97 -22.80
C HIS A 376 23.54 2.59 -22.71
N THR A 377 24.29 3.34 -21.92
CA THR A 377 25.61 2.94 -21.43
C THR A 377 25.45 2.40 -20.02
N PHE A 378 25.97 1.20 -19.77
CA PHE A 378 25.95 0.56 -18.46
C PHE A 378 27.35 0.59 -17.86
N THR A 379 27.47 1.01 -16.59
CA THR A 379 28.70 0.82 -15.81
C THR A 379 28.48 -0.31 -14.83
N GLU A 380 29.40 -1.27 -14.82
CA GLU A 380 29.39 -2.37 -13.87
C GLU A 380 29.70 -1.85 -12.45
N GLY A 381 28.99 -2.37 -11.46
CA GLY A 381 29.24 -2.07 -10.05
C GLY A 381 30.49 -2.78 -9.52
N MET A 382 30.76 -2.59 -8.22
CA MET A 382 31.79 -3.36 -7.55
C MET A 382 31.34 -4.80 -7.35
N ASP A 383 32.22 -5.76 -7.64
CA ASP A 383 31.97 -7.18 -7.41
C ASP A 383 32.11 -7.53 -5.91
N ILE A 384 31.13 -7.11 -5.10
CA ILE A 384 31.14 -7.33 -3.65
C ILE A 384 30.96 -8.82 -3.34
N GLU A 385 30.19 -9.55 -4.14
CA GLU A 385 29.91 -10.97 -3.90
C GLU A 385 31.20 -11.80 -3.90
N ASN A 386 32.07 -11.60 -4.91
CA ASN A 386 33.31 -12.36 -4.99
C ASN A 386 34.43 -11.79 -4.12
N GLU A 387 34.49 -10.47 -3.91
CA GLU A 387 35.55 -9.82 -3.13
C GLU A 387 35.31 -9.93 -1.62
N VAL A 388 34.05 -9.96 -1.19
CA VAL A 388 33.64 -10.11 0.20
C VAL A 388 32.55 -11.19 0.32
N PRO A 389 32.88 -12.47 0.13
CA PRO A 389 31.87 -13.51 0.16
C PRO A 389 31.26 -13.68 1.56
N LEU A 390 29.93 -13.84 1.61
CA LEU A 390 29.22 -14.37 2.78
C LEU A 390 29.44 -15.89 2.82
N ASP A 391 29.98 -16.39 3.93
CA ASP A 391 30.05 -17.84 4.16
C ASP A 391 28.65 -18.35 4.51
N ALA A 392 27.84 -18.61 3.48
CA ALA A 392 26.46 -19.01 3.63
C ALA A 392 26.32 -20.34 4.40
N GLU A 393 27.28 -21.26 4.26
CA GLU A 393 27.25 -22.55 4.98
C GLU A 393 27.53 -22.36 6.46
N ALA A 394 28.55 -21.56 6.82
CA ALA A 394 28.82 -21.22 8.21
C ALA A 394 27.67 -20.42 8.83
N PHE A 395 27.14 -19.45 8.10
CA PHE A 395 25.97 -18.66 8.52
C PHE A 395 24.77 -19.57 8.82
N LEU A 396 24.35 -20.39 7.86
CA LEU A 396 23.22 -21.31 8.03
C LEU A 396 23.48 -22.33 9.15
N SER A 397 24.72 -22.81 9.30
CA SER A 397 25.09 -23.71 10.40
C SER A 397 24.97 -23.03 11.76
N ASN A 398 25.43 -21.78 11.90
CA ASN A 398 25.35 -21.02 13.14
C ASN A 398 23.90 -20.68 13.52
N VAL A 399 23.09 -20.31 12.53
CA VAL A 399 21.64 -20.06 12.72
C VAL A 399 20.90 -21.35 13.08
N ARG A 400 21.17 -22.47 12.41
CA ARG A 400 20.57 -23.77 12.77
C ARG A 400 21.00 -24.26 14.14
N ALA A 401 22.24 -23.99 14.55
CA ALA A 401 22.74 -24.38 15.87
C ALA A 401 22.10 -23.58 17.01
N SER A 402 21.58 -22.38 16.74
CA SER A 402 20.88 -21.57 17.74
C SER A 402 19.39 -21.94 17.87
N ALA A 403 18.81 -22.65 16.89
CA ALA A 403 17.39 -22.96 16.85
C ALA A 403 17.08 -24.46 17.06
N THR A 404 15.86 -24.74 17.51
CA THR A 404 15.27 -26.09 17.43
C THR A 404 14.41 -26.19 16.17
N VAL A 405 14.63 -27.22 15.35
CA VAL A 405 13.94 -27.41 14.07
C VAL A 405 13.24 -28.76 14.04
N SER A 406 12.01 -28.78 13.52
CA SER A 406 11.28 -30.00 13.18
C SER A 406 10.95 -30.00 11.69
N GLU A 407 11.68 -30.81 10.91
CA GLU A 407 11.43 -30.93 9.47
C GLU A 407 10.08 -31.62 9.18
N ALA A 408 9.71 -32.62 9.98
CA ALA A 408 8.48 -33.39 9.77
C ALA A 408 7.21 -32.58 10.05
N GLU A 409 7.21 -31.76 11.09
CA GLU A 409 6.08 -30.88 11.43
C GLU A 409 6.21 -29.49 10.78
N GLY A 410 7.37 -29.19 10.16
CA GLY A 410 7.68 -27.97 9.43
C GLY A 410 7.79 -26.73 10.29
N TRP A 411 8.50 -26.76 11.44
CA TRP A 411 8.65 -25.57 12.29
C TRP A 411 10.07 -25.32 12.80
N VAL A 412 10.33 -24.06 13.14
CA VAL A 412 11.54 -23.56 13.82
C VAL A 412 11.13 -22.87 15.13
N GLN A 413 11.95 -23.02 16.18
CA GLN A 413 11.71 -22.41 17.49
C GLN A 413 13.03 -21.97 18.15
N GLY A 414 12.98 -20.83 18.86
CA GLY A 414 14.07 -20.40 19.74
C GLY A 414 15.33 -19.96 19.01
N LEU A 415 15.21 -19.50 17.77
CA LEU A 415 16.32 -18.93 17.00
C LEU A 415 16.87 -17.70 17.74
N ASP A 416 18.18 -17.70 17.99
CA ASP A 416 18.85 -16.58 18.67
C ASP A 416 19.09 -15.42 17.70
N ALA A 417 18.27 -14.38 17.81
CA ALA A 417 18.36 -13.17 16.99
C ALA A 417 19.73 -12.48 17.10
N LEU A 418 20.43 -12.58 18.23
CA LEU A 418 21.77 -12.01 18.37
C LEU A 418 22.80 -12.76 17.51
N VAL A 419 22.62 -14.06 17.28
CA VAL A 419 23.53 -14.82 16.39
C VAL A 419 23.40 -14.31 14.96
N VAL A 420 22.17 -14.17 14.47
CA VAL A 420 21.92 -13.62 13.11
C VAL A 420 22.47 -12.21 13.01
N GLN A 421 22.17 -11.34 13.99
CA GLN A 421 22.65 -9.97 14.00
C GLN A 421 24.18 -9.89 13.97
N ASN A 422 24.88 -10.64 14.82
CA ASN A 422 26.34 -10.59 14.87
C ASN A 422 26.99 -11.05 13.55
N GLU A 423 26.46 -12.09 12.90
CA GLU A 423 26.97 -12.56 11.60
C GLU A 423 26.79 -11.50 10.51
N LEU A 424 25.61 -10.88 10.48
CA LEU A 424 25.32 -9.78 9.58
C LEU A 424 26.23 -8.59 9.88
N ASP A 425 26.30 -8.08 11.11
CA ASP A 425 27.18 -6.97 11.52
C ASP A 425 28.65 -7.22 11.14
N ASN A 426 29.14 -8.45 11.30
CA ASN A 426 30.49 -8.83 10.89
C ASN A 426 30.64 -8.77 9.37
N TYR A 427 29.66 -9.25 8.62
CA TYR A 427 29.66 -9.13 7.17
C TYR A 427 29.62 -7.65 6.73
N GLN A 428 28.86 -6.80 7.43
CA GLN A 428 28.83 -5.34 7.22
C GLN A 428 30.20 -4.75 7.30
N ALA A 429 30.90 -5.06 8.40
CA ALA A 429 32.19 -4.49 8.68
C ALA A 429 33.22 -4.89 7.61
N ARG A 430 33.08 -6.09 7.02
CA ARG A 430 33.92 -6.55 5.91
C ARG A 430 33.60 -5.82 4.60
N VAL A 431 32.34 -5.73 4.21
CA VAL A 431 31.91 -4.95 3.02
C VAL A 431 32.36 -3.49 3.18
N GLN A 432 32.23 -2.97 4.39
CA GLN A 432 32.68 -1.63 4.72
C GLN A 432 34.16 -1.43 4.59
N SER A 433 34.95 -2.34 5.13
CA SER A 433 36.40 -2.26 4.97
C SER A 433 36.82 -2.36 3.50
N PHE A 434 36.07 -3.10 2.67
CA PHE A 434 36.30 -3.22 1.23
C PHE A 434 36.00 -1.90 0.51
N ILE A 435 34.81 -1.33 0.66
CA ILE A 435 34.43 -0.03 0.07
C ILE A 435 35.31 1.11 0.64
N ASP A 436 35.68 1.04 1.92
CA ASP A 436 36.62 1.98 2.54
C ASP A 436 38.00 1.96 1.84
N GLY A 437 38.40 0.82 1.27
CA GLY A 437 39.69 0.59 0.62
C GLY A 437 39.82 1.12 -0.81
N THR A 438 38.74 1.47 -1.50
CA THR A 438 38.74 1.77 -2.95
C THR A 438 39.01 3.25 -3.30
N GLY A 439 38.83 4.20 -2.37
CA GLY A 439 39.14 5.63 -2.56
C GLY A 439 38.14 6.56 -1.85
N SER A 440 38.47 7.82 -1.51
CA SER A 440 37.56 8.69 -0.73
C SER A 440 36.31 9.18 -1.47
N ASP A 441 36.31 9.04 -2.79
CA ASP A 441 35.36 9.66 -3.71
C ASP A 441 34.45 8.61 -4.38
N THR A 442 34.41 7.38 -3.85
CA THR A 442 33.51 6.31 -4.31
C THR A 442 32.05 6.73 -4.16
N THR A 443 31.27 6.61 -5.23
CA THR A 443 29.83 6.93 -5.29
C THR A 443 28.96 5.69 -5.12
N LEU A 444 27.64 5.86 -4.96
CA LEU A 444 26.70 4.72 -4.96
C LEU A 444 26.64 4.06 -6.34
N GLY A 445 26.76 4.84 -7.42
CA GLY A 445 26.84 4.33 -8.80
C GLY A 445 28.12 3.52 -9.06
N ASP A 446 29.24 3.86 -8.43
CA ASP A 446 30.46 3.03 -8.52
C ASP A 446 30.26 1.68 -7.83
N VAL A 447 29.45 1.63 -6.77
CA VAL A 447 29.20 0.41 -5.99
C VAL A 447 28.17 -0.49 -6.67
N LEU A 448 27.05 0.06 -7.15
CA LEU A 448 25.92 -0.71 -7.69
C LEU A 448 25.87 -0.73 -9.22
N GLY A 449 26.72 0.05 -9.88
CA GLY A 449 26.63 0.32 -11.31
C GLY A 449 25.62 1.42 -11.64
N THR A 450 25.67 1.88 -12.89
CA THR A 450 24.76 2.90 -13.42
C THR A 450 24.23 2.49 -14.79
N GLN A 451 23.09 3.06 -15.16
CA GLN A 451 22.52 2.97 -16.50
C GLN A 451 22.28 4.38 -16.99
N GLN A 452 22.91 4.82 -18.08
CA GLN A 452 22.77 6.18 -18.62
C GLN A 452 22.18 6.16 -20.01
N ILE A 453 21.20 7.03 -20.28
CA ILE A 453 20.70 7.26 -21.64
C ILE A 453 21.83 7.86 -22.48
N VAL A 454 22.07 7.32 -23.67
CA VAL A 454 22.96 7.92 -24.67
C VAL A 454 22.21 9.09 -25.33
N PRO A 455 22.65 10.36 -25.17
CA PRO A 455 21.91 11.51 -25.70
C PRO A 455 21.84 11.51 -27.22
N GLU A 456 20.74 12.06 -27.76
CA GLU A 456 20.56 12.21 -29.21
C GLU A 456 21.57 13.22 -29.81
N SER A 457 22.33 12.75 -30.78
CA SER A 457 23.44 13.47 -31.40
C SER A 457 23.07 14.21 -32.69
N ALA A 458 21.88 14.00 -33.24
CA ALA A 458 21.39 14.66 -34.46
C ALA A 458 21.52 16.19 -34.40
N ASP A 459 22.02 16.82 -35.47
CA ASP A 459 22.12 18.28 -35.57
C ASP A 459 20.87 18.90 -36.22
N VAL A 460 20.12 18.09 -36.98
CA VAL A 460 18.86 18.46 -37.63
C VAL A 460 17.83 17.34 -37.47
N ILE A 461 16.53 17.68 -37.50
CA ILE A 461 15.45 16.70 -37.26
C ILE A 461 15.42 15.57 -38.30
N GLU A 462 15.86 15.84 -39.53
CA GLU A 462 15.92 14.84 -40.61
C GLU A 462 16.99 13.75 -40.40
N GLU A 463 17.91 13.95 -39.45
CA GLU A 463 18.90 12.94 -39.04
C GLU A 463 18.34 11.94 -38.02
N VAL A 464 17.25 12.29 -37.34
CA VAL A 464 16.55 11.37 -36.42
C VAL A 464 15.84 10.30 -37.24
N VAL A 465 16.21 9.04 -37.01
CA VAL A 465 15.66 7.89 -37.73
C VAL A 465 14.95 6.94 -36.79
N LEU A 466 13.82 6.37 -37.24
CA LEU A 466 13.15 5.33 -36.48
C LEU A 466 14.07 4.10 -36.32
N PRO A 467 14.13 3.50 -35.12
CA PRO A 467 15.08 2.43 -34.79
C PRO A 467 14.66 1.05 -35.30
N PHE A 468 13.51 0.96 -36.00
CA PHE A 468 12.92 -0.32 -36.39
C PHE A 468 13.59 -0.89 -37.66
N ASN A 469 13.95 -2.18 -37.64
CA ASN A 469 14.39 -2.91 -38.83
C ASN A 469 13.27 -2.96 -39.89
N ARG A 470 12.02 -3.08 -39.42
CA ARG A 470 10.82 -3.19 -40.25
C ARG A 470 9.58 -2.75 -39.48
N VAL A 471 8.67 -2.04 -40.15
CA VAL A 471 7.28 -1.86 -39.72
C VAL A 471 6.41 -2.84 -40.51
N ARG A 472 5.71 -3.74 -39.81
CA ARG A 472 4.90 -4.79 -40.43
C ARG A 472 3.51 -4.30 -40.83
N ALA A 473 2.88 -3.53 -39.97
CA ALA A 473 1.58 -2.90 -40.15
C ALA A 473 1.47 -1.73 -39.18
N SER A 474 0.86 -0.63 -39.58
CA SER A 474 0.66 0.53 -38.72
C SER A 474 -0.50 1.40 -39.20
N ALA A 475 -1.08 2.16 -38.28
CA ALA A 475 -2.06 3.19 -38.59
C ALA A 475 -1.81 4.42 -37.71
N VAL A 476 -2.28 5.57 -38.20
CA VAL A 476 -2.07 6.88 -37.58
C VAL A 476 -3.40 7.44 -37.10
N ILE A 477 -3.37 8.16 -35.98
CA ILE A 477 -4.55 8.75 -35.33
C ILE A 477 -4.16 10.00 -34.54
N PRO A 478 -5.04 11.02 -34.45
CA PRO A 478 -4.77 12.19 -33.64
C PRO A 478 -4.71 11.83 -32.14
N ASN A 479 -5.64 11.01 -31.64
CA ASN A 479 -5.72 10.63 -30.23
C ASN A 479 -6.00 9.12 -30.12
N LEU A 480 -5.41 8.48 -29.11
CA LEU A 480 -5.56 7.04 -28.85
C LEU A 480 -7.01 6.72 -28.42
N PRO A 481 -7.58 5.58 -28.83
CA PRO A 481 -8.88 5.13 -28.33
C PRO A 481 -8.81 4.76 -26.85
N GLU A 482 -9.92 4.93 -26.12
CA GLU A 482 -10.01 4.59 -24.68
C GLU A 482 -9.67 3.12 -24.37
N SER A 483 -9.77 2.20 -25.34
CA SER A 483 -9.35 0.79 -25.16
C SER A 483 -7.87 0.61 -24.87
N LEU A 484 -7.05 1.62 -25.19
CA LEU A 484 -5.61 1.66 -24.94
C LEU A 484 -5.23 2.42 -23.66
N TYR A 485 -6.20 2.82 -22.85
CA TYR A 485 -5.97 3.52 -21.58
C TYR A 485 -6.18 2.61 -20.39
N TYR A 486 -5.41 2.86 -19.32
CA TYR A 486 -5.76 2.39 -18.00
C TYR A 486 -6.92 3.20 -17.43
N ARG A 487 -7.84 2.53 -16.75
CA ARG A 487 -8.83 3.17 -15.87
C ARG A 487 -8.64 2.69 -14.44
N PHE A 488 -8.76 3.59 -13.48
CA PHE A 488 -8.91 3.20 -12.09
C PHE A 488 -10.39 3.26 -11.71
N ARG A 489 -10.86 2.18 -11.07
CA ARG A 489 -12.22 2.09 -10.55
C ARG A 489 -12.18 1.91 -9.05
N LEU A 490 -13.02 2.68 -8.37
CA LEU A 490 -13.24 2.61 -6.94
C LEU A 490 -14.75 2.61 -6.71
N GLN A 491 -15.26 1.57 -6.06
CA GLN A 491 -16.67 1.41 -5.74
C GLN A 491 -16.87 1.27 -4.24
N ILE A 492 -17.85 1.98 -3.69
CA ILE A 492 -18.39 1.70 -2.35
C ILE A 492 -19.64 0.85 -2.53
N GLY A 493 -19.72 -0.28 -1.84
CA GLY A 493 -20.80 -1.26 -1.94
C GLY A 493 -21.58 -1.42 -0.65
N ASN A 494 -22.89 -1.63 -0.80
CA ASN A 494 -23.72 -2.16 0.28
C ASN A 494 -23.42 -3.64 0.46
N THR A 495 -23.68 -4.15 1.66
CA THR A 495 -23.43 -5.53 2.00
C THR A 495 -24.69 -6.28 2.41
N PHE A 496 -24.65 -7.61 2.29
CA PHE A 496 -25.61 -8.52 2.91
C PHE A 496 -24.87 -9.74 3.48
N GLY A 497 -25.53 -10.50 4.37
CA GLY A 497 -24.91 -11.63 5.05
C GLY A 497 -24.25 -11.23 6.37
N GLY A 498 -23.15 -11.91 6.74
CA GLY A 498 -22.47 -11.67 8.02
C GLY A 498 -23.09 -12.36 9.24
N SER A 499 -23.89 -13.42 9.05
CA SER A 499 -24.31 -14.31 10.15
C SER A 499 -23.09 -15.04 10.73
N PHE A 500 -23.13 -15.51 11.98
CA PHE A 500 -22.02 -16.20 12.64
C PHE A 500 -21.38 -17.26 11.72
N GLY A 501 -20.16 -16.99 11.25
CA GLY A 501 -19.37 -17.87 10.38
C GLY A 501 -19.59 -17.73 8.86
N ALA A 502 -20.50 -16.86 8.40
CA ALA A 502 -20.70 -16.57 6.97
C ALA A 502 -20.05 -15.22 6.59
N PRO A 503 -19.21 -15.16 5.54
CA PRO A 503 -18.59 -13.92 5.11
C PRO A 503 -19.66 -12.93 4.62
N VAL A 504 -19.36 -11.64 4.79
CA VAL A 504 -20.15 -10.57 4.23
C VAL A 504 -19.97 -10.54 2.71
N GLN A 505 -21.04 -10.28 1.97
CA GLN A 505 -21.04 -10.31 0.50
C GLN A 505 -21.49 -8.98 -0.09
N TRP A 506 -20.93 -8.66 -1.26
CA TRP A 506 -21.31 -7.50 -2.04
C TRP A 506 -22.77 -7.56 -2.51
N ALA A 507 -23.60 -6.63 -2.04
CA ALA A 507 -25.01 -6.53 -2.43
C ALA A 507 -25.22 -5.68 -3.69
N GLY A 508 -24.41 -4.64 -3.87
CA GLY A 508 -24.54 -3.70 -4.97
C GLY A 508 -23.79 -2.39 -4.73
N THR A 509 -23.49 -1.67 -5.81
CA THR A 509 -22.73 -0.42 -5.80
C THR A 509 -23.59 0.74 -5.27
N ALA A 510 -23.10 1.43 -4.24
CA ALA A 510 -23.69 2.61 -3.64
C ALA A 510 -23.07 3.93 -4.17
N ALA A 511 -21.78 3.93 -4.48
CA ALA A 511 -21.06 5.04 -5.10
C ALA A 511 -19.91 4.51 -5.97
N GLU A 512 -19.51 5.25 -7.01
CA GLU A 512 -18.44 4.83 -7.92
C GLU A 512 -17.65 6.01 -8.49
N LEU A 513 -16.33 5.84 -8.52
CA LEU A 513 -15.39 6.55 -9.39
C LEU A 513 -14.90 5.59 -10.48
N ASN A 514 -14.95 6.02 -11.73
CA ASN A 514 -14.41 5.26 -12.87
C ASN A 514 -13.82 6.23 -13.89
N ARG A 515 -12.52 6.51 -13.79
CA ARG A 515 -11.83 7.51 -14.63
C ARG A 515 -10.54 6.94 -15.25
N LEU A 516 -10.11 7.55 -16.34
CA LEU A 516 -8.81 7.26 -16.96
C LEU A 516 -7.70 7.65 -15.97
N THR A 517 -6.65 6.86 -15.88
CA THR A 517 -5.56 7.12 -14.92
C THR A 517 -4.80 8.43 -15.16
N PRO A 518 -4.62 8.95 -16.39
CA PRO A 518 -4.05 10.30 -16.59
C PRO A 518 -4.86 11.43 -15.93
N GLU A 519 -6.14 11.21 -15.60
CA GLU A 519 -6.96 12.19 -14.89
C GLU A 519 -6.79 12.15 -13.36
N LEU A 520 -6.10 11.11 -12.84
CA LEU A 520 -6.03 10.76 -11.43
C LEU A 520 -4.60 10.73 -10.87
N VAL A 521 -3.61 10.34 -11.67
CA VAL A 521 -2.21 10.30 -11.22
C VAL A 521 -1.73 11.67 -10.74
N GLY A 522 -0.94 11.69 -9.67
CA GLY A 522 -0.51 12.94 -9.03
C GLY A 522 -1.55 13.62 -8.13
N LYS A 523 -2.79 13.11 -8.09
CA LYS A 523 -3.87 13.67 -7.26
C LYS A 523 -4.08 12.85 -6.00
N SER A 524 -4.62 13.50 -4.97
CA SER A 524 -5.06 12.81 -3.76
C SER A 524 -6.45 12.19 -3.97
N LEU A 525 -6.60 10.92 -3.58
CA LEU A 525 -7.85 10.16 -3.65
C LEU A 525 -8.27 9.73 -2.25
N ALA A 526 -9.56 9.84 -1.91
CA ALA A 526 -10.02 9.35 -0.61
C ALA A 526 -11.45 8.84 -0.63
N ILE A 527 -11.73 7.93 0.30
CA ILE A 527 -13.08 7.65 0.80
C ILE A 527 -13.19 8.29 2.18
N SER A 528 -14.26 9.03 2.43
CA SER A 528 -14.53 9.61 3.74
C SER A 528 -16.03 9.69 4.00
N PHE A 529 -16.43 10.05 5.22
CA PHE A 529 -17.83 10.23 5.55
C PHE A 529 -18.06 11.62 6.14
N ARG A 530 -19.29 12.10 6.04
CA ARG A 530 -19.78 13.27 6.77
C ARG A 530 -21.16 12.97 7.36
N PRO A 531 -21.59 13.69 8.40
CA PRO A 531 -22.97 13.60 8.88
C PRO A 531 -23.95 13.84 7.73
N ALA A 532 -25.01 13.02 7.68
CA ALA A 532 -25.97 13.07 6.58
C ALA A 532 -26.80 14.37 6.62
N THR A 533 -27.12 14.84 7.82
CA THR A 533 -27.88 16.06 8.09
C THR A 533 -27.25 16.89 9.20
N GLU A 534 -27.73 18.13 9.35
CA GLU A 534 -27.38 19.00 10.48
C GLU A 534 -27.75 18.38 11.84
N ALA A 535 -28.87 17.63 11.91
CA ALA A 535 -29.27 16.94 13.13
C ALA A 535 -28.30 15.80 13.48
N ASP A 536 -27.77 15.10 12.48
CA ASP A 536 -26.72 14.09 12.69
C ASP A 536 -25.43 14.73 13.19
N GLN A 537 -25.05 15.90 12.65
CA GLN A 537 -23.88 16.64 13.11
C GLN A 537 -24.03 17.09 14.57
N GLN A 538 -25.17 17.69 14.92
CA GLN A 538 -25.44 18.12 16.30
C GLN A 538 -25.49 16.93 17.28
N THR A 539 -25.98 15.78 16.84
CA THR A 539 -25.98 14.55 17.64
C THR A 539 -24.54 14.10 17.92
N LEU A 540 -23.69 14.06 16.90
CA LEU A 540 -22.27 13.72 17.06
C LEU A 540 -21.55 14.70 18.00
N GLU A 541 -21.77 16.01 17.82
CA GLU A 541 -21.20 17.06 18.68
C GLU A 541 -21.66 16.93 20.14
N SER A 542 -22.90 16.49 20.38
CA SER A 542 -23.45 16.32 21.74
C SER A 542 -22.78 15.23 22.57
N TYR A 543 -22.01 14.33 21.94
CA TYR A 543 -21.24 13.29 22.63
C TYR A 543 -19.81 13.74 22.98
N LEU A 544 -19.37 14.92 22.50
CA LEU A 544 -18.07 15.49 22.85
C LEU A 544 -18.20 16.34 24.12
N PRO A 545 -17.16 16.41 24.96
CA PRO A 545 -17.17 17.32 26.10
C PRO A 545 -17.09 18.79 25.64
N ASP A 546 -17.67 19.70 26.44
CA ASP A 546 -17.67 21.15 26.17
C ASP A 546 -16.27 21.77 26.06
N THR A 547 -15.25 21.11 26.63
CA THR A 547 -13.85 21.55 26.60
C THR A 547 -12.96 20.32 26.43
N ILE A 548 -12.09 20.37 25.43
CA ILE A 548 -11.12 19.32 25.09
C ILE A 548 -9.74 19.96 25.20
N GLU A 549 -8.97 19.63 26.24
CA GLU A 549 -7.60 20.15 26.43
C GLU A 549 -6.55 19.16 25.92
N THR A 550 -6.86 17.86 25.98
CA THR A 550 -5.98 16.75 25.61
C THR A 550 -6.72 15.69 24.81
N VAL A 551 -5.97 14.80 24.16
CA VAL A 551 -6.54 13.65 23.44
C VAL A 551 -7.28 12.69 24.38
N ASP A 552 -6.90 12.65 25.66
CA ASP A 552 -7.55 11.82 26.69
C ASP A 552 -8.94 12.32 27.09
N ASP A 553 -9.28 13.57 26.78
CA ASP A 553 -10.63 14.11 27.00
C ASP A 553 -11.63 13.57 25.96
N LEU A 554 -11.14 13.01 24.85
CA LEU A 554 -12.00 12.46 23.80
C LEU A 554 -12.69 11.17 24.27
N PRO A 555 -13.97 10.97 23.94
CA PRO A 555 -14.66 9.73 24.27
C PRO A 555 -13.96 8.56 23.57
N THR A 556 -13.72 7.49 24.33
CA THR A 556 -13.13 6.26 23.79
C THR A 556 -14.08 5.55 22.83
N GLN A 557 -15.39 5.70 23.00
CA GLN A 557 -16.42 5.13 22.13
C GLN A 557 -17.54 6.13 21.88
N LEU A 558 -18.16 6.06 20.70
CA LEU A 558 -19.32 6.89 20.34
C LEU A 558 -20.54 6.01 20.03
N PRO A 559 -21.74 6.38 20.52
CA PRO A 559 -22.97 5.75 20.06
C PRO A 559 -23.19 5.96 18.57
N ALA A 560 -23.59 4.89 17.88
CA ALA A 560 -23.67 4.85 16.42
C ALA A 560 -25.12 4.81 15.91
N ASN A 561 -26.04 4.26 16.71
CA ASN A 561 -27.44 3.98 16.38
C ASN A 561 -28.28 5.22 16.02
N THR A 562 -27.83 6.42 16.38
CA THR A 562 -28.55 7.68 16.18
C THR A 562 -27.94 8.58 15.12
N ILE A 563 -26.79 8.22 14.54
CA ILE A 563 -26.04 9.07 13.61
C ILE A 563 -26.07 8.43 12.22
N ASN A 564 -26.56 9.19 11.24
CA ASN A 564 -26.46 8.82 9.83
C ASN A 564 -25.36 9.62 9.14
N MET A 565 -24.73 8.98 8.16
CA MET A 565 -23.58 9.45 7.41
C MET A 565 -23.82 9.35 5.90
N ILE A 566 -23.10 10.16 5.13
CA ILE A 566 -22.97 10.05 3.68
C ILE A 566 -21.50 9.75 3.38
N GLY A 567 -21.25 8.64 2.70
CA GLY A 567 -19.92 8.31 2.17
C GLY A 567 -19.62 9.15 0.94
N GLU A 568 -18.38 9.61 0.83
CA GLU A 568 -17.89 10.52 -0.21
C GLU A 568 -16.61 9.94 -0.80
N ILE A 569 -16.56 9.82 -2.13
CA ILE A 569 -15.32 9.62 -2.87
C ILE A 569 -14.83 11.00 -3.30
N THR A 570 -13.57 11.32 -3.00
CA THR A 570 -12.97 12.62 -3.33
C THR A 570 -11.72 12.49 -4.19
N VAL A 571 -11.50 13.50 -5.03
CA VAL A 571 -10.27 13.72 -5.81
C VAL A 571 -9.80 15.14 -5.51
N ASP A 572 -8.59 15.31 -4.96
CA ASP A 572 -8.08 16.61 -4.47
C ASP A 572 -9.03 17.31 -3.49
N GLY A 573 -9.68 16.52 -2.64
CA GLY A 573 -10.67 16.99 -1.67
C GLY A 573 -12.03 17.36 -2.28
N GLU A 574 -12.18 17.36 -3.60
CA GLU A 574 -13.47 17.59 -4.28
C GLU A 574 -14.29 16.31 -4.33
N VAL A 575 -15.56 16.39 -3.89
CA VAL A 575 -16.48 15.25 -3.91
C VAL A 575 -16.91 14.92 -5.35
N VAL A 576 -16.62 13.69 -5.79
CA VAL A 576 -16.94 13.21 -7.15
C VAL A 576 -18.05 12.16 -7.17
N ALA A 577 -18.31 11.48 -6.05
CA ALA A 577 -19.41 10.55 -5.89
C ALA A 577 -19.81 10.42 -4.41
N THR A 578 -21.08 10.09 -4.15
CA THR A 578 -21.61 9.94 -2.79
C THR A 578 -22.52 8.74 -2.65
N THR A 579 -22.55 8.11 -1.48
CA THR A 579 -23.50 7.05 -1.16
C THR A 579 -24.89 7.62 -0.81
N PRO A 580 -25.94 6.79 -0.78
CA PRO A 580 -27.12 7.06 0.05
C PRO A 580 -26.76 7.19 1.53
N SER A 581 -27.72 7.65 2.34
CA SER A 581 -27.58 7.71 3.79
C SER A 581 -27.37 6.31 4.39
N VAL A 582 -26.34 6.16 5.23
CA VAL A 582 -25.97 4.94 5.94
C VAL A 582 -25.79 5.26 7.43
N THR A 583 -25.99 4.30 8.33
CA THR A 583 -25.78 4.54 9.77
C THR A 583 -24.28 4.53 10.09
N LEU A 584 -23.83 5.36 11.04
CA LEU A 584 -22.46 5.29 11.56
C LEU A 584 -22.14 3.85 12.01
N GLY A 585 -20.95 3.35 11.70
CA GLY A 585 -20.57 1.97 12.02
C GLY A 585 -21.20 0.89 11.13
N GLN A 586 -22.07 1.24 10.17
CA GLN A 586 -22.63 0.25 9.23
C GLN A 586 -21.52 -0.40 8.39
N SER A 587 -21.61 -1.74 8.24
CA SER A 587 -20.74 -2.50 7.34
C SER A 587 -21.03 -2.18 5.88
N LEU A 588 -19.99 -1.82 5.16
CA LEU A 588 -19.91 -1.58 3.73
C LEU A 588 -18.75 -2.42 3.16
N MET A 589 -18.58 -2.38 1.85
CA MET A 589 -17.40 -2.91 1.17
C MET A 589 -16.83 -1.87 0.21
N VAL A 590 -15.55 -1.99 -0.10
CA VAL A 590 -14.89 -1.25 -1.16
C VAL A 590 -14.32 -2.22 -2.19
N ARG A 591 -14.48 -1.90 -3.47
CA ARG A 591 -13.73 -2.54 -4.56
C ARG A 591 -12.83 -1.52 -5.21
N LEU A 592 -11.56 -1.85 -5.37
CA LEU A 592 -10.59 -0.97 -6.01
C LEU A 592 -9.69 -1.77 -6.96
N GLY A 593 -9.32 -1.17 -8.09
CA GLY A 593 -8.39 -1.78 -9.02
C GLY A 593 -8.43 -1.16 -10.41
N PHE A 594 -7.58 -1.71 -11.29
CA PHE A 594 -7.38 -1.19 -12.63
C PHE A 594 -8.17 -1.99 -13.68
N ASN A 595 -8.75 -1.28 -14.64
CA ASN A 595 -9.04 -1.82 -15.95
C ASN A 595 -7.83 -1.52 -16.84
N ALA A 596 -6.96 -2.51 -17.00
CA ALA A 596 -5.87 -2.42 -17.96
C ALA A 596 -6.40 -2.50 -19.42
N PRO A 597 -5.67 -1.93 -20.40
CA PRO A 597 -6.01 -2.01 -21.82
C PRO A 597 -6.32 -3.44 -22.27
N GLU A 598 -7.42 -3.59 -23.03
CA GLU A 598 -7.86 -4.89 -23.57
C GLU A 598 -8.10 -5.99 -22.52
N ARG A 599 -8.24 -5.64 -21.22
CA ARG A 599 -8.50 -6.59 -20.13
C ARG A 599 -9.79 -6.27 -19.37
N SER A 600 -10.33 -7.28 -18.69
CA SER A 600 -11.41 -7.08 -17.72
C SER A 600 -10.90 -6.36 -16.49
N TRP A 601 -11.82 -5.73 -15.75
CA TRP A 601 -11.52 -5.12 -14.47
C TRP A 601 -11.03 -6.18 -13.48
N ASN A 602 -9.79 -6.02 -13.01
CA ASN A 602 -9.26 -6.77 -11.87
C ASN A 602 -9.31 -5.87 -10.64
N PHE A 603 -9.76 -6.39 -9.50
CA PHE A 603 -9.98 -5.61 -8.29
C PHE A 603 -9.75 -6.44 -7.02
N SER A 604 -9.35 -5.75 -5.96
CA SER A 604 -9.47 -6.26 -4.60
C SER A 604 -10.80 -5.82 -3.99
N GLU A 605 -11.28 -6.59 -3.01
CA GLU A 605 -12.51 -6.29 -2.28
C GLU A 605 -12.23 -6.31 -0.78
N ASN A 606 -12.44 -5.17 -0.13
CA ASN A 606 -12.15 -5.00 1.29
C ASN A 606 -13.39 -4.57 2.06
N ASN A 607 -13.41 -4.85 3.36
CA ASN A 607 -14.44 -4.33 4.24
C ASN A 607 -14.24 -2.81 4.44
N LEU A 608 -15.35 -2.08 4.52
CA LEU A 608 -15.38 -0.67 4.85
C LEU A 608 -16.41 -0.47 5.96
N VAL A 609 -16.12 0.41 6.91
CA VAL A 609 -17.06 0.80 7.96
C VAL A 609 -17.46 2.26 7.74
N ALA A 610 -18.77 2.53 7.75
CA ALA A 610 -19.27 3.90 7.67
C ALA A 610 -18.72 4.74 8.83
N GLY A 611 -18.05 5.85 8.50
CA GLY A 611 -17.33 6.70 9.45
C GLY A 611 -15.80 6.68 9.28
N GLN A 612 -15.23 5.68 8.61
CA GLN A 612 -13.79 5.62 8.36
C GLN A 612 -13.33 6.67 7.33
N TYR A 613 -12.09 7.13 7.48
CA TYR A 613 -11.39 7.88 6.45
C TYR A 613 -10.36 6.93 5.83
N GLN A 614 -10.36 6.79 4.51
CA GLN A 614 -9.37 6.01 3.76
C GLN A 614 -8.70 6.90 2.72
N ALA A 615 -7.40 7.17 2.87
CA ALA A 615 -6.59 7.71 1.78
C ALA A 615 -6.26 6.58 0.80
N VAL A 616 -6.47 6.80 -0.49
CA VAL A 616 -6.17 5.84 -1.55
C VAL A 616 -4.92 6.33 -2.29
N GLY A 617 -3.93 5.44 -2.41
CA GLY A 617 -2.73 5.65 -3.20
C GLY A 617 -2.79 4.83 -4.49
N ILE A 618 -2.41 5.44 -5.60
CA ILE A 618 -2.16 4.75 -6.87
C ILE A 618 -0.73 5.06 -7.31
N ASP A 619 -0.03 4.04 -7.77
CA ASP A 619 1.32 4.12 -8.33
C ASP A 619 1.29 3.43 -9.70
N MET A 620 1.55 4.17 -10.78
CA MET A 620 1.50 3.59 -12.13
C MET A 620 2.84 3.00 -12.53
N GLN A 621 3.87 3.84 -12.57
CA GLN A 621 5.22 3.47 -12.97
C GLN A 621 6.26 3.99 -11.98
N GLY A 622 5.85 4.47 -10.81
CA GLY A 622 6.66 5.18 -9.82
C GLY A 622 5.96 6.47 -9.39
N ILE A 623 5.99 6.77 -8.09
CA ILE A 623 5.55 8.07 -7.57
C ILE A 623 6.52 9.15 -8.05
N SER A 624 6.02 10.29 -8.53
CA SER A 624 6.86 11.40 -8.96
C SER A 624 7.42 12.21 -7.76
N PRO A 625 8.67 12.68 -7.82
CA PRO A 625 9.21 13.64 -6.83
C PRO A 625 8.33 14.89 -6.70
N THR A 626 7.80 15.37 -7.83
CA THR A 626 6.88 16.53 -7.85
C THR A 626 5.61 16.29 -7.03
N GLN A 627 5.03 15.09 -7.06
CA GLN A 627 3.85 14.76 -6.27
C GLN A 627 4.16 14.81 -4.77
N LEU A 628 5.30 14.26 -4.34
CA LEU A 628 5.73 14.30 -2.93
C LEU A 628 6.05 15.72 -2.47
N THR A 629 6.72 16.51 -3.30
CA THR A 629 6.99 17.94 -3.02
C THR A 629 5.70 18.75 -2.92
N SER A 630 4.71 18.48 -3.77
CA SER A 630 3.39 19.14 -3.70
C SER A 630 2.67 18.80 -2.40
N LEU A 631 2.66 17.52 -2.01
CA LEU A 631 2.09 17.07 -0.75
C LEU A 631 2.81 17.71 0.44
N GLN A 632 4.14 17.75 0.43
CA GLN A 632 4.94 18.43 1.45
C GLN A 632 4.52 19.90 1.61
N GLY A 633 4.44 20.65 0.51
CA GLY A 633 4.02 22.06 0.54
C GLY A 633 2.61 22.27 1.08
N GLN A 634 1.68 21.35 0.79
CA GLN A 634 0.33 21.36 1.38
C GLN A 634 0.38 21.18 2.89
N LEU A 635 1.13 20.19 3.40
CA LEU A 635 1.27 19.94 4.82
C LEU A 635 1.96 21.09 5.57
N GLU A 636 2.99 21.70 4.97
CA GLU A 636 3.67 22.87 5.53
C GLU A 636 2.73 24.08 5.64
N SER A 637 1.87 24.28 4.64
CA SER A 637 0.83 25.31 4.66
C SER A 637 -0.18 25.08 5.78
N VAL A 638 -0.66 23.84 5.94
CA VAL A 638 -1.57 23.46 7.04
C VAL A 638 -0.89 23.65 8.39
N LYS A 639 0.33 23.16 8.56
CA LYS A 639 1.12 23.31 9.78
C LYS A 639 1.29 24.78 10.17
N THR A 640 1.70 25.62 9.23
CA THR A 640 1.88 27.07 9.46
C THR A 640 0.57 27.74 9.91
N ARG A 641 -0.57 27.32 9.34
CA ARG A 641 -1.89 27.83 9.74
C ARG A 641 -2.25 27.39 11.15
N LEU A 642 -1.97 26.14 11.53
CA LEU A 642 -2.21 25.63 12.88
C LEU A 642 -1.33 26.33 13.93
N GLU A 643 -0.05 26.54 13.64
CA GLU A 643 0.89 27.30 14.51
C GLU A 643 0.45 28.76 14.70
N ALA A 644 -0.21 29.34 13.69
CA ALA A 644 -0.79 30.67 13.74
C ALA A 644 -2.21 30.70 14.34
N GLU A 645 -2.72 29.58 14.86
CA GLU A 645 -4.09 29.42 15.39
C GLU A 645 -5.18 29.83 14.37
N ASN A 646 -4.91 29.67 13.07
CA ASN A 646 -5.83 30.02 11.98
C ASN A 646 -6.52 28.78 11.40
N PHE A 647 -7.68 28.44 11.96
CA PHE A 647 -8.45 27.25 11.56
C PHE A 647 -9.44 27.48 10.42
N SER A 648 -9.63 28.74 9.99
CA SER A 648 -10.67 29.08 9.02
C SER A 648 -10.40 28.43 7.67
N GLY A 649 -11.33 27.59 7.19
CA GLY A 649 -11.23 26.90 5.90
C GLY A 649 -10.31 25.68 5.89
N LEU A 650 -9.90 25.15 7.05
CA LEU A 650 -9.31 23.82 7.14
C LEU A 650 -10.41 22.76 7.07
N THR A 651 -10.16 21.70 6.32
CA THR A 651 -11.07 20.57 6.11
C THR A 651 -10.52 19.29 6.76
N LYS A 652 -11.36 18.25 6.86
CA LYS A 652 -10.89 16.90 7.22
C LYS A 652 -9.81 16.37 6.26
N HIS A 653 -9.86 16.77 4.99
CA HIS A 653 -8.86 16.36 4.00
C HIS A 653 -7.50 17.02 4.27
N ASP A 654 -7.47 18.26 4.74
CA ASP A 654 -6.22 18.93 5.11
C ASP A 654 -5.56 18.30 6.35
N LEU A 655 -6.38 17.87 7.33
CA LEU A 655 -5.92 17.46 8.65
C LEU A 655 -5.71 15.96 8.80
N VAL A 656 -6.63 15.15 8.27
CA VAL A 656 -6.56 13.68 8.30
C VAL A 656 -6.07 13.17 6.95
N GLY A 657 -6.65 13.68 5.87
CA GLY A 657 -6.33 13.27 4.51
C GLY A 657 -4.88 13.46 4.14
N GLY A 658 -4.28 14.63 4.40
CA GLY A 658 -2.89 14.91 4.07
C GLY A 658 -1.91 13.97 4.78
N ILE A 659 -2.13 13.67 6.06
CA ILE A 659 -1.28 12.76 6.84
C ILE A 659 -1.39 11.33 6.29
N LEU A 660 -2.60 10.84 6.06
CA LEU A 660 -2.81 9.48 5.55
C LEU A 660 -2.33 9.35 4.09
N GLN A 661 -2.49 10.39 3.27
CA GLN A 661 -1.92 10.45 1.92
C GLN A 661 -0.39 10.38 1.96
N SER A 662 0.24 11.06 2.92
CA SER A 662 1.70 10.98 3.11
C SER A 662 2.17 9.58 3.45
N GLY A 663 1.39 8.85 4.26
CA GLY A 663 1.70 7.45 4.59
C GLY A 663 1.64 6.54 3.37
N ILE A 664 0.52 6.53 2.62
CA ILE A 664 0.38 5.62 1.47
C ILE A 664 1.30 5.99 0.31
N GLN A 665 1.50 7.28 0.02
CA GLN A 665 2.44 7.71 -1.02
C GLN A 665 3.90 7.47 -0.61
N GLY A 666 4.24 7.70 0.66
CA GLY A 666 5.55 7.38 1.22
C GLY A 666 5.84 5.89 1.15
N TYR A 667 4.86 5.02 1.46
CA TYR A 667 4.99 3.58 1.27
C TYR A 667 5.29 3.19 -0.18
N LEU A 668 4.52 3.70 -1.14
CA LEU A 668 4.68 3.37 -2.57
C LEU A 668 6.03 3.84 -3.11
N ALA A 669 6.46 5.04 -2.73
CA ALA A 669 7.75 5.62 -3.10
C ALA A 669 8.95 4.90 -2.46
N GLU A 670 8.90 4.66 -1.14
CA GLU A 670 10.01 4.01 -0.43
C GLU A 670 10.18 2.55 -0.84
N THR A 671 9.09 1.79 -1.01
CA THR A 671 9.18 0.40 -1.51
C THR A 671 9.69 0.35 -2.95
N TYR A 672 9.26 1.29 -3.82
CA TYR A 672 9.77 1.38 -5.18
C TYR A 672 11.28 1.63 -5.19
N ALA A 673 11.74 2.60 -4.40
CA ALA A 673 13.14 2.94 -4.33
C ALA A 673 13.99 1.78 -3.77
N MET A 674 13.53 1.16 -2.68
CA MET A 674 14.24 0.04 -2.05
C MET A 674 14.32 -1.18 -2.95
N ASP A 675 13.24 -1.52 -3.65
CA ASP A 675 13.25 -2.67 -4.57
C ASP A 675 14.11 -2.40 -5.80
N LYS A 676 14.12 -1.16 -6.32
CA LYS A 676 15.02 -0.79 -7.43
C LYS A 676 16.49 -0.91 -7.03
N ILE A 677 16.85 -0.51 -5.81
CA ILE A 677 18.23 -0.66 -5.30
C ILE A 677 18.56 -2.15 -5.05
N ALA A 678 17.66 -2.89 -4.40
CA ALA A 678 17.83 -4.32 -4.14
C ALA A 678 18.00 -5.11 -5.45
N ALA A 679 17.26 -4.72 -6.49
CA ALA A 679 17.31 -5.36 -7.80
C ALA A 679 18.68 -5.17 -8.45
N LYS A 680 19.23 -3.94 -8.42
CA LYS A 680 20.59 -3.67 -8.91
C LYS A 680 21.66 -4.46 -8.15
N ALA A 681 21.49 -4.63 -6.84
CA ALA A 681 22.42 -5.43 -6.03
C ALA A 681 22.33 -6.95 -6.27
N SER A 682 21.30 -7.42 -6.97
CA SER A 682 21.03 -8.85 -7.19
C SER A 682 20.97 -9.21 -8.68
N ASP A 683 21.49 -8.35 -9.57
CA ASP A 683 21.40 -8.51 -11.03
C ASP A 683 19.99 -8.78 -11.54
N ILE A 684 19.01 -8.07 -10.97
CA ILE A 684 17.60 -8.06 -11.38
C ILE A 684 17.30 -6.75 -12.11
N VAL A 685 16.66 -6.85 -13.26
CA VAL A 685 15.96 -5.72 -13.89
C VAL A 685 14.60 -5.56 -13.22
N TYR A 686 14.29 -4.35 -12.76
CA TYR A 686 13.08 -4.05 -12.00
C TYR A 686 12.39 -2.80 -12.54
N HIS A 687 11.10 -2.93 -12.82
CA HIS A 687 10.21 -1.83 -13.22
C HIS A 687 8.91 -1.88 -12.43
N ARG A 688 8.45 -0.74 -11.91
CA ARG A 688 7.15 -0.66 -11.22
C ARG A 688 6.01 -0.84 -12.22
N SER A 689 5.02 -1.65 -11.83
CA SER A 689 3.76 -1.82 -12.55
C SER A 689 2.59 -1.24 -11.75
N PRO A 690 1.42 -1.00 -12.38
CA PRO A 690 0.28 -0.38 -11.72
C PRO A 690 -0.07 -1.06 -10.41
N SER A 691 -0.08 -0.27 -9.35
CA SER A 691 -0.19 -0.70 -7.97
C SER A 691 -1.08 0.26 -7.18
N TYR A 692 -1.71 -0.23 -6.12
CA TYR A 692 -2.61 0.56 -5.30
C TYR A 692 -2.77 0.00 -3.90
N GLY A 693 -3.19 0.86 -2.98
CA GLY A 693 -3.49 0.51 -1.60
C GLY A 693 -4.13 1.66 -0.86
N THR A 694 -4.41 1.45 0.43
CA THR A 694 -5.04 2.44 1.29
C THR A 694 -4.27 2.65 2.59
N PHE A 695 -4.35 3.87 3.14
CA PHE A 695 -4.02 4.14 4.53
C PHE A 695 -5.18 4.82 5.22
N SER A 696 -5.66 4.23 6.31
CA SER A 696 -7.02 4.41 6.78
C SER A 696 -7.11 4.57 8.29
N THR A 697 -8.13 5.30 8.77
CA THR A 697 -8.56 5.18 10.17
C THR A 697 -9.28 3.85 10.37
N GLN A 698 -9.01 3.16 11.47
CA GLN A 698 -9.58 1.86 11.79
C GLN A 698 -10.55 1.94 12.98
N MET A 699 -11.73 1.35 12.79
CA MET A 699 -12.79 1.36 13.79
C MET A 699 -13.21 -0.08 14.11
N ASN A 700 -13.41 -0.36 15.39
CA ASN A 700 -14.15 -1.54 15.86
C ASN A 700 -15.59 -1.12 16.12
N VAL A 701 -16.54 -1.92 15.64
CA VAL A 701 -17.97 -1.63 15.81
C VAL A 701 -18.60 -2.73 16.63
N SER A 702 -19.28 -2.37 17.70
CA SER A 702 -20.17 -3.30 18.40
C SER A 702 -21.54 -3.30 17.73
N TYR A 703 -22.10 -4.49 17.53
CA TYR A 703 -23.43 -4.66 16.96
C TYR A 703 -24.35 -5.33 17.97
N PHE A 704 -25.60 -4.90 17.99
CA PHE A 704 -26.70 -5.61 18.64
C PHE A 704 -27.76 -5.93 17.61
N PHE A 705 -27.98 -7.22 17.39
CA PHE A 705 -29.06 -7.75 16.55
C PHE A 705 -29.11 -7.11 15.15
N GLY A 706 -27.93 -6.97 14.53
CA GLY A 706 -27.76 -6.40 13.19
C GLY A 706 -27.71 -4.88 13.11
N SER A 707 -27.83 -4.16 14.24
CA SER A 707 -27.72 -2.70 14.30
C SER A 707 -26.41 -2.25 14.96
N PRO A 708 -25.65 -1.31 14.37
CA PRO A 708 -24.49 -0.71 15.03
C PRO A 708 -24.89 -0.07 16.37
N ARG A 709 -24.14 -0.37 17.43
CA ARG A 709 -24.34 0.18 18.77
C ARG A 709 -23.31 1.25 19.09
N ASN A 710 -22.04 0.86 19.13
CA ASN A 710 -20.93 1.76 19.42
C ASN A 710 -19.85 1.62 18.36
N VAL A 711 -19.17 2.73 18.10
CA VAL A 711 -17.91 2.74 17.35
C VAL A 711 -16.77 3.11 18.28
N LEU A 712 -15.70 2.33 18.22
CA LEU A 712 -14.44 2.54 18.94
C LEU A 712 -13.36 2.80 17.90
N PHE A 713 -12.63 3.90 18.01
CA PHE A 713 -11.42 4.06 17.23
C PHE A 713 -10.32 3.15 17.78
N SER A 714 -9.77 2.35 16.90
CA SER A 714 -8.82 1.30 17.25
C SER A 714 -7.41 1.60 16.75
N GLY A 715 -7.24 2.59 15.87
CA GLY A 715 -5.94 2.94 15.33
C GLY A 715 -5.97 3.33 13.86
N VAL A 716 -4.83 3.20 13.20
CA VAL A 716 -4.71 3.36 11.74
C VAL A 716 -4.22 2.07 11.10
N VAL A 717 -4.67 1.83 9.86
CA VAL A 717 -4.35 0.63 9.10
C VAL A 717 -3.86 1.00 7.71
N MET A 718 -2.67 0.53 7.37
CA MET A 718 -2.14 0.52 6.01
C MET A 718 -2.46 -0.83 5.39
N ASP A 719 -3.23 -0.87 4.31
CA ASP A 719 -3.65 -2.09 3.61
C ASP A 719 -3.28 -1.92 2.13
N VAL A 720 -2.24 -2.62 1.68
CA VAL A 720 -1.72 -2.49 0.32
C VAL A 720 -2.18 -3.69 -0.49
N ASP A 721 -3.25 -3.45 -1.23
CA ASP A 721 -3.98 -4.47 -1.99
C ASP A 721 -3.18 -5.12 -3.11
N SER A 722 -2.45 -4.30 -3.88
CA SER A 722 -1.75 -4.76 -5.07
C SER A 722 -0.44 -4.01 -5.23
N MET A 723 0.65 -4.77 -5.11
CA MET A 723 1.99 -4.30 -5.39
C MET A 723 2.56 -5.16 -6.53
N SER A 724 2.73 -4.55 -7.70
CA SER A 724 3.16 -5.23 -8.91
C SER A 724 4.43 -4.60 -9.49
N SER A 725 5.23 -5.43 -10.15
CA SER A 725 6.47 -5.04 -10.82
C SER A 725 6.79 -6.02 -11.96
N ASN A 726 7.46 -5.53 -12.99
CA ASN A 726 8.08 -6.37 -14.01
C ASN A 726 9.52 -6.64 -13.56
N THR A 727 9.85 -7.91 -13.30
CA THR A 727 11.14 -8.31 -12.74
C THR A 727 11.72 -9.47 -13.51
N GLU A 728 13.03 -9.44 -13.74
CA GLU A 728 13.75 -10.52 -14.40
C GLU A 728 15.24 -10.49 -14.05
N SER A 729 15.86 -11.66 -13.92
CA SER A 729 17.32 -11.75 -13.79
C SER A 729 17.99 -11.34 -15.10
N VAL A 730 19.06 -10.53 -15.00
CA VAL A 730 19.86 -10.07 -16.15
C VAL A 730 20.28 -11.26 -17.03
N ASP A 731 20.61 -12.40 -16.40
CA ASP A 731 21.05 -13.63 -17.05
C ASP A 731 19.94 -14.67 -17.26
N ASN A 732 18.68 -14.34 -16.93
CA ASN A 732 17.53 -15.25 -16.90
C ASN A 732 17.69 -16.39 -15.87
N CYS A 733 18.31 -16.10 -14.72
CA CYS A 733 18.43 -17.03 -13.61
C CYS A 733 17.12 -17.07 -12.80
N TYR A 734 16.47 -18.24 -12.83
CA TYR A 734 15.18 -18.45 -12.18
C TYR A 734 15.28 -18.38 -10.65
N GLU A 735 16.34 -18.93 -10.07
CA GLU A 735 16.55 -18.93 -8.62
C GLU A 735 16.72 -17.51 -8.06
N ASP A 736 17.46 -16.65 -8.76
CA ASP A 736 17.68 -15.26 -8.37
C ASP A 736 16.36 -14.46 -8.44
N TRP A 737 15.58 -14.69 -9.50
CA TRP A 737 14.26 -14.08 -9.66
C TRP A 737 13.29 -14.46 -8.53
N VAL A 738 13.21 -15.76 -8.18
CA VAL A 738 12.36 -16.23 -7.06
C VAL A 738 12.85 -15.65 -5.73
N ALA A 739 14.17 -15.61 -5.49
CA ALA A 739 14.75 -15.06 -4.26
C ALA A 739 14.44 -13.57 -4.11
N PHE A 740 14.59 -12.80 -5.20
CA PHE A 740 14.26 -11.39 -5.23
C PHE A 740 12.78 -11.16 -4.88
N ASN A 741 11.85 -11.86 -5.53
CA ASN A 741 10.42 -11.70 -5.30
C ASN A 741 10.03 -12.01 -3.84
N ARG A 742 10.59 -13.08 -3.25
CA ARG A 742 10.35 -13.42 -1.83
C ARG A 742 10.82 -12.30 -0.90
N SER A 743 12.00 -11.75 -1.19
CA SER A 743 12.57 -10.68 -0.39
C SER A 743 11.80 -9.36 -0.52
N SER A 744 11.31 -9.02 -1.73
CA SER A 744 10.49 -7.84 -1.99
C SER A 744 9.18 -7.90 -1.21
N GLY A 745 8.45 -9.03 -1.26
CA GLY A 745 7.21 -9.16 -0.50
C GLY A 745 7.39 -9.00 1.01
N MET A 746 8.45 -9.58 1.59
CA MET A 746 8.75 -9.43 3.01
C MET A 746 9.15 -7.99 3.37
N ARG A 747 9.93 -7.31 2.51
CA ARG A 747 10.25 -5.89 2.68
C ARG A 747 8.98 -5.05 2.64
N SER A 748 8.13 -5.22 1.63
CA SER A 748 6.83 -4.54 1.52
C SER A 748 6.02 -4.69 2.82
N SER A 749 5.87 -5.91 3.34
CA SER A 749 5.14 -6.10 4.61
C SER A 749 5.80 -5.41 5.80
N ALA A 750 7.13 -5.35 5.86
CA ALA A 750 7.81 -4.57 6.89
C ALA A 750 7.49 -3.07 6.78
N TYR A 751 7.44 -2.49 5.58
CA TYR A 751 7.09 -1.08 5.41
C TYR A 751 5.66 -0.76 5.87
N GLU A 752 4.74 -1.72 5.87
CA GLU A 752 3.36 -1.53 6.33
C GLU A 752 3.26 -1.16 7.82
N HIS A 753 4.19 -1.60 8.68
CA HIS A 753 4.24 -1.14 10.07
C HIS A 753 5.24 0.00 10.28
N LEU A 754 6.36 0.01 9.54
CA LEU A 754 7.40 1.02 9.72
C LEU A 754 6.91 2.42 9.37
N ILE A 755 6.11 2.57 8.31
CA ILE A 755 5.61 3.89 7.88
C ILE A 755 4.64 4.48 8.93
N PRO A 756 3.60 3.76 9.40
CA PRO A 756 2.78 4.24 10.50
C PRO A 756 3.58 4.55 11.77
N GLU A 757 4.51 3.69 12.18
CA GLU A 757 5.35 3.97 13.36
C GLU A 757 6.11 5.28 13.20
N ARG A 758 6.77 5.51 12.06
CA ARG A 758 7.48 6.78 11.79
C ARG A 758 6.57 8.01 11.82
N LEU A 759 5.34 7.87 11.34
CA LEU A 759 4.38 8.98 11.32
C LEU A 759 3.89 9.34 12.72
N PHE A 760 3.61 8.34 13.55
CA PHE A 760 2.89 8.57 14.81
C PHE A 760 3.77 8.57 16.06
N SER A 761 4.98 7.96 16.04
CA SER A 761 5.86 7.96 17.21
C SER A 761 6.34 9.35 17.63
N THR A 762 6.46 9.58 18.94
CA THR A 762 7.13 10.75 19.54
C THR A 762 8.28 10.32 20.46
N GLU A 763 9.12 11.25 20.94
CA GLU A 763 10.27 10.91 21.81
C GLU A 763 9.83 10.22 23.12
N ASP A 764 8.75 10.71 23.72
CA ASP A 764 8.28 10.24 25.02
C ASP A 764 7.31 9.06 24.91
N GLU A 765 6.71 8.86 23.74
CA GLU A 765 5.70 7.84 23.47
C GLU A 765 5.95 7.20 22.09
N PRO A 766 6.63 6.04 22.03
CA PRO A 766 6.82 5.31 20.78
C PRO A 766 5.51 4.66 20.34
N ALA A 767 5.03 5.01 19.14
CA ALA A 767 3.97 4.23 18.50
C ALA A 767 4.46 2.83 18.11
N GLU A 768 3.62 1.82 18.26
CA GLU A 768 3.90 0.46 17.82
C GLU A 768 2.85 -0.02 16.81
N GLY A 769 3.34 -0.39 15.63
CA GLY A 769 2.57 -1.05 14.59
C GLY A 769 2.76 -2.57 14.60
N VAL A 770 1.96 -3.29 13.83
CA VAL A 770 2.10 -4.72 13.57
C VAL A 770 1.87 -4.99 12.09
N SER A 771 2.77 -5.74 11.48
CA SER A 771 2.65 -6.34 10.13
C SER A 771 2.91 -7.84 10.22
N THR A 772 2.79 -8.57 9.11
CA THR A 772 3.22 -9.97 9.04
C THR A 772 4.68 -10.15 9.43
N ALA A 773 5.57 -9.32 8.85
CA ALA A 773 7.00 -9.36 9.13
C ALA A 773 7.27 -9.15 10.63
N LYS A 774 6.67 -8.12 11.23
CA LYS A 774 6.86 -7.83 12.67
C LYS A 774 6.23 -8.90 13.56
N ALA A 775 5.05 -9.41 13.23
CA ALA A 775 4.37 -10.42 14.02
C ALA A 775 5.13 -11.76 14.05
N LEU A 776 5.65 -12.21 12.91
CA LEU A 776 6.50 -13.41 12.85
C LEU A 776 7.78 -13.22 13.69
N ALA A 777 8.42 -12.05 13.56
CA ALA A 777 9.65 -11.77 14.27
C ALA A 777 9.45 -11.65 15.79
N LEU A 778 8.35 -11.03 16.25
CA LEU A 778 7.97 -10.99 17.66
C LEU A 778 7.62 -12.38 18.21
N ALA A 779 6.89 -13.20 17.45
CA ALA A 779 6.57 -14.56 17.86
C ALA A 779 7.83 -15.42 18.01
N MET A 780 8.79 -15.31 17.08
CA MET A 780 10.10 -15.96 17.21
C MET A 780 10.83 -15.51 18.48
N ALA A 781 10.84 -14.20 18.75
CA ALA A 781 11.50 -13.63 19.91
C ALA A 781 10.85 -14.04 21.24
N GLN A 782 9.53 -14.24 21.26
CA GLN A 782 8.78 -14.83 22.39
C GLN A 782 9.01 -16.35 22.54
N GLY A 783 9.86 -16.95 21.70
CA GLY A 783 10.14 -18.38 21.74
C GLY A 783 9.00 -19.25 21.22
N GLN A 784 8.06 -18.68 20.46
CA GLN A 784 7.03 -19.47 19.80
C GLN A 784 7.62 -20.33 18.66
N ARG A 785 6.86 -21.35 18.26
CA ARG A 785 7.15 -22.07 17.02
C ARG A 785 6.63 -21.25 15.84
N VAL A 786 7.46 -21.08 14.82
CA VAL A 786 7.05 -20.59 13.50
C VAL A 786 7.03 -21.77 12.54
N TYR A 787 5.86 -22.01 11.96
CA TYR A 787 5.59 -23.10 11.03
C TYR A 787 5.71 -22.60 9.60
N THR A 788 6.27 -23.43 8.73
CA THR A 788 6.14 -23.37 7.28
C THR A 788 5.31 -24.58 6.86
N LEU A 789 4.06 -24.32 6.49
CA LEU A 789 3.07 -25.30 6.11
C LEU A 789 3.00 -25.43 4.59
N THR A 790 2.85 -26.66 4.11
CA THR A 790 2.59 -27.04 2.72
C THR A 790 1.50 -28.11 2.71
N GLN A 791 1.13 -28.64 1.54
CA GLN A 791 0.23 -29.79 1.48
C GLN A 791 0.74 -31.00 2.27
N ASP A 792 2.06 -31.21 2.32
CA ASP A 792 2.67 -32.38 2.92
C ASP A 792 2.53 -32.43 4.45
N ASN A 793 2.47 -31.27 5.11
CA ASN A 793 2.37 -31.15 6.56
C ASN A 793 1.13 -30.36 7.02
N ALA A 794 0.11 -30.21 6.17
CA ALA A 794 -1.09 -29.43 6.44
C ALA A 794 -1.82 -29.80 7.75
N SER A 795 -1.66 -31.05 8.22
CA SER A 795 -2.20 -31.48 9.53
C SER A 795 -1.61 -30.72 10.72
N SER A 796 -0.40 -30.16 10.60
CA SER A 796 0.23 -29.32 11.63
C SER A 796 -0.55 -28.05 11.92
N LEU A 797 -1.45 -27.62 11.02
CA LEU A 797 -2.35 -26.50 11.28
C LEU A 797 -3.24 -26.72 12.53
N SER A 798 -3.50 -27.97 12.90
CA SER A 798 -4.22 -28.32 14.14
C SER A 798 -3.44 -27.97 15.42
N LEU A 799 -2.12 -27.76 15.33
CA LEU A 799 -1.23 -27.39 16.44
C LEU A 799 -1.09 -25.88 16.63
N ILE A 800 -1.63 -25.08 15.70
CA ILE A 800 -1.57 -23.62 15.72
C ILE A 800 -2.89 -23.09 16.27
N THR A 801 -2.84 -22.15 17.21
CA THR A 801 -3.98 -21.36 17.66
C THR A 801 -4.02 -20.08 16.85
N ILE A 802 -5.09 -19.87 16.08
CA ILE A 802 -5.32 -18.69 15.25
C ILE A 802 -6.84 -18.52 15.08
N ASP A 803 -7.29 -17.31 14.75
CA ASP A 803 -8.71 -17.02 14.52
C ASP A 803 -9.30 -17.89 13.39
N SER A 804 -10.61 -18.10 13.45
CA SER A 804 -11.31 -19.06 12.58
C SER A 804 -11.31 -18.64 11.10
N ALA A 805 -11.33 -17.34 10.82
CA ALA A 805 -11.27 -16.79 9.47
C ALA A 805 -9.89 -17.07 8.85
N ALA A 806 -8.81 -16.66 9.52
CA ALA A 806 -7.44 -16.94 9.08
C ALA A 806 -7.13 -18.44 8.99
N ARG A 807 -7.65 -19.27 9.91
CA ARG A 807 -7.53 -20.73 9.80
C ARG A 807 -8.15 -21.26 8.51
N SER A 808 -9.37 -20.83 8.20
CA SER A 808 -10.09 -21.28 7.00
C SER A 808 -9.37 -20.82 5.72
N GLU A 809 -8.83 -19.61 5.74
CA GLU A 809 -7.99 -19.06 4.68
C GLU A 809 -6.72 -19.90 4.47
N ILE A 810 -5.95 -20.18 5.53
CA ILE A 810 -4.74 -21.01 5.46
C ILE A 810 -5.08 -22.41 4.91
N GLN A 811 -6.20 -23.01 5.35
CA GLN A 811 -6.65 -24.30 4.81
C GLN A 811 -6.91 -24.25 3.31
N SER A 812 -7.55 -23.19 2.82
CA SER A 812 -7.82 -22.99 1.40
C SER A 812 -6.52 -22.79 0.61
N ALA A 813 -5.58 -22.01 1.13
CA ALA A 813 -4.29 -21.77 0.50
C ALA A 813 -3.45 -23.07 0.36
N LEU A 814 -3.38 -23.87 1.43
CA LEU A 814 -2.70 -25.16 1.41
C LEU A 814 -3.35 -26.11 0.39
N GLN A 815 -4.69 -26.16 0.30
CA GLN A 815 -5.39 -26.96 -0.69
C GLN A 815 -5.08 -26.55 -2.14
N GLN A 816 -4.76 -25.27 -2.37
CA GLN A 816 -4.34 -24.74 -3.67
C GLN A 816 -2.86 -24.98 -3.98
N GLY A 817 -2.08 -25.46 -3.01
CA GLY A 817 -0.65 -25.79 -3.19
C GLY A 817 0.30 -24.68 -2.73
N PHE A 818 -0.20 -23.62 -2.11
CA PHE A 818 0.63 -22.54 -1.59
C PHE A 818 1.36 -22.94 -0.30
N GLU A 819 2.51 -22.32 -0.07
CA GLU A 819 3.30 -22.40 1.16
C GLU A 819 2.77 -21.36 2.15
N VAL A 820 2.60 -21.71 3.42
CA VAL A 820 2.12 -20.79 4.46
C VAL A 820 3.12 -20.69 5.60
N THR A 821 3.61 -19.50 5.90
CA THR A 821 4.42 -19.25 7.11
C THR A 821 3.56 -18.60 8.19
N VAL A 822 3.48 -19.19 9.39
CA VAL A 822 2.59 -18.73 10.48
C VAL A 822 3.15 -19.12 11.85
N HIS A 823 2.86 -18.34 12.89
CA HIS A 823 3.30 -18.65 14.26
C HIS A 823 2.23 -19.37 15.10
N ALA A 824 2.64 -19.95 16.24
CA ALA A 824 1.86 -20.93 16.97
C ALA A 824 0.64 -20.37 17.72
N GLN A 825 0.71 -19.13 18.22
CA GLN A 825 -0.31 -18.51 19.08
C GLN A 825 -0.35 -17.00 18.90
N PRO A 826 -1.52 -16.35 19.06
CA PRO A 826 -1.63 -14.90 18.94
C PRO A 826 -0.63 -14.15 19.83
N ILE A 827 -0.07 -13.06 19.30
CA ILE A 827 0.76 -12.12 20.05
C ILE A 827 -0.10 -10.92 20.47
N ASN A 828 0.28 -10.24 21.55
CA ASN A 828 -0.28 -8.95 21.94
C ASN A 828 0.80 -7.86 21.78
N VAL A 829 0.49 -6.83 20.97
CA VAL A 829 1.37 -5.69 20.69
C VAL A 829 0.57 -4.42 20.94
N ASN A 830 0.93 -3.69 22.00
CA ASN A 830 0.28 -2.46 22.44
C ASN A 830 -1.28 -2.47 22.43
N GLY A 831 -1.90 -3.60 22.81
CA GLY A 831 -3.36 -3.74 22.83
C GLY A 831 -3.99 -4.23 21.52
N TRP A 832 -3.19 -4.57 20.51
CA TRP A 832 -3.61 -5.42 19.39
C TRP A 832 -3.26 -6.88 19.69
N GLU A 833 -4.25 -7.77 19.71
CA GLU A 833 -4.05 -9.22 19.79
C GLU A 833 -4.37 -9.89 18.46
N GLY A 834 -3.46 -10.72 17.96
CA GLY A 834 -3.63 -11.41 16.69
C GLY A 834 -2.43 -12.22 16.23
N SER A 835 -2.52 -12.79 15.03
CA SER A 835 -1.44 -13.56 14.39
C SER A 835 -1.02 -12.93 13.07
N GLY A 836 0.24 -13.13 12.67
CA GLY A 836 0.73 -12.77 11.34
C GLY A 836 1.08 -14.03 10.56
N TYR A 837 0.75 -14.06 9.27
CA TYR A 837 1.02 -15.18 8.39
C TYR A 837 1.23 -14.73 6.94
N ALA A 838 2.06 -15.45 6.21
CA ALA A 838 2.32 -15.23 4.79
C ALA A 838 1.84 -16.44 3.98
N ILE A 839 1.17 -16.20 2.85
CA ILE A 839 0.74 -17.22 1.87
C ILE A 839 1.55 -16.98 0.60
N ILE A 840 2.46 -17.87 0.27
CA ILE A 840 3.45 -17.72 -0.79
C ILE A 840 3.23 -18.76 -1.89
N ASP A 841 3.20 -18.30 -3.14
CA ASP A 841 3.45 -19.17 -4.29
C ASP A 841 4.95 -19.49 -4.35
N SER A 842 5.29 -20.71 -3.94
CA SER A 842 6.69 -21.14 -3.86
C SER A 842 7.40 -21.19 -5.22
N GLU A 843 6.66 -21.30 -6.33
CA GLU A 843 7.22 -21.32 -7.70
C GLU A 843 7.58 -19.92 -8.20
N ARG A 844 6.92 -18.88 -7.70
CA ARG A 844 7.11 -17.50 -8.18
C ARG A 844 7.75 -16.58 -7.14
N GLY A 845 7.76 -17.00 -5.87
CA GLY A 845 8.30 -16.22 -4.76
C GLY A 845 7.42 -15.05 -4.32
N VAL A 846 6.18 -14.98 -4.81
CA VAL A 846 5.22 -13.90 -4.59
C VAL A 846 4.12 -14.39 -3.66
N GLY A 847 3.49 -13.48 -2.90
CA GLY A 847 2.50 -13.91 -1.92
C GLY A 847 1.78 -12.79 -1.21
N ALA A 848 0.80 -13.18 -0.40
CA ALA A 848 0.03 -12.30 0.46
C ALA A 848 0.60 -12.34 1.89
N TYR A 849 0.75 -11.17 2.51
CA TYR A 849 1.28 -11.01 3.86
C TYR A 849 0.17 -10.43 4.73
N LYS A 850 -0.36 -11.22 5.66
CA LYS A 850 -1.58 -10.88 6.39
C LYS A 850 -1.44 -10.92 7.91
N ILE A 851 -2.29 -10.13 8.55
CA ILE A 851 -2.51 -10.16 10.01
C ILE A 851 -3.95 -10.55 10.35
N SER A 852 -4.18 -11.07 11.56
CA SER A 852 -5.53 -11.37 12.07
C SER A 852 -6.45 -10.15 11.95
N GLY A 853 -7.70 -10.40 11.57
CA GLY A 853 -8.61 -9.37 11.08
C GLY A 853 -8.68 -9.30 9.54
N GLY A 854 -7.72 -9.95 8.86
CA GLY A 854 -7.74 -10.21 7.42
C GLY A 854 -7.10 -9.14 6.55
N VAL A 855 -6.49 -8.13 7.17
CA VAL A 855 -5.79 -7.02 6.52
C VAL A 855 -4.47 -7.53 5.91
N SER A 856 -4.16 -7.11 4.68
CA SER A 856 -2.87 -7.33 4.01
C SER A 856 -2.00 -6.10 4.26
N GLY A 857 -1.53 -5.97 5.50
CA GLY A 857 -1.22 -4.65 6.00
C GLY A 857 -0.69 -4.53 7.42
N GLY A 858 -0.45 -3.27 7.78
CA GLY A 858 0.04 -2.84 9.08
C GLY A 858 -1.06 -2.21 9.93
N PHE A 859 -1.09 -2.49 11.23
CA PHE A 859 -2.01 -1.89 12.20
C PHE A 859 -1.24 -1.17 13.30
N LEU A 860 -1.62 0.07 13.65
CA LEU A 860 -1.03 0.87 14.74
C LEU A 860 -2.10 1.34 15.71
N THR A 861 -1.88 1.15 17.01
CA THR A 861 -2.87 1.38 18.08
C THR A 861 -3.11 2.87 18.39
N PRO A 862 -4.19 3.22 19.12
CA PRO A 862 -4.74 4.58 19.08
C PRO A 862 -4.02 5.66 19.88
N GLU A 863 -3.05 5.31 20.74
CA GLU A 863 -2.56 6.18 21.83
C GLU A 863 -2.13 7.59 21.35
N GLN A 864 -1.69 7.71 20.09
CA GLN A 864 -1.26 8.98 19.49
C GLN A 864 -2.11 9.44 18.28
N SER A 865 -3.07 8.62 17.85
CA SER A 865 -3.84 8.82 16.61
C SER A 865 -5.36 9.01 16.83
N ASN A 866 -5.85 8.90 18.07
CA ASN A 866 -7.26 9.05 18.47
C ASN A 866 -7.97 10.28 17.88
N TRP A 867 -7.25 11.39 17.74
CA TRP A 867 -7.82 12.62 17.22
C TRP A 867 -8.17 12.57 15.72
N LEU A 868 -7.49 11.73 14.93
CA LEU A 868 -7.80 11.52 13.51
C LEU A 868 -9.22 11.02 13.33
N PHE A 869 -9.71 10.24 14.28
CA PHE A 869 -11.07 9.72 14.27
C PHE A 869 -12.12 10.82 14.37
N ILE A 870 -12.00 11.67 15.38
CA ILE A 870 -12.98 12.71 15.67
C ILE A 870 -13.04 13.73 14.53
N ILE A 871 -11.88 14.17 14.02
CA ILE A 871 -11.83 15.07 12.86
C ILE A 871 -12.33 14.35 11.59
N GLY A 872 -12.00 13.06 11.43
CA GLY A 872 -12.39 12.23 10.29
C GLY A 872 -13.90 12.07 10.15
N LEU A 873 -14.65 12.08 11.26
CA LEU A 873 -16.12 12.08 11.28
C LEU A 873 -16.76 13.41 10.83
N GLY A 874 -15.96 14.43 10.52
CA GLY A 874 -16.43 15.72 10.01
C GLY A 874 -16.54 16.83 11.06
N LEU A 875 -15.98 16.63 12.26
CA LEU A 875 -15.94 17.65 13.30
C LEU A 875 -14.78 18.63 13.04
N GLY A 876 -15.07 19.93 12.99
CA GLY A 876 -14.07 20.96 12.78
C GLY A 876 -13.21 21.23 14.03
N LEU A 877 -11.98 21.71 13.84
CA LEU A 877 -11.04 22.04 14.93
C LEU A 877 -11.58 23.07 15.94
N ALA A 878 -12.56 23.90 15.55
CA ALA A 878 -13.19 24.83 16.49
C ALA A 878 -13.93 24.13 17.65
N GLY A 879 -14.33 22.86 17.45
CA GLY A 879 -14.92 22.01 18.48
C GLY A 879 -13.91 21.12 19.23
N VAL A 880 -12.64 21.03 18.77
CA VAL A 880 -11.62 20.12 19.32
C VAL A 880 -10.28 20.86 19.40
N PHE A 881 -9.92 21.39 20.58
CA PHE A 881 -8.68 22.16 20.78
C PHE A 881 -7.43 21.26 20.87
N ILE A 882 -6.92 20.78 19.73
CA ILE A 882 -5.81 19.80 19.67
C ILE A 882 -4.72 20.14 18.62
N ALA A 883 -4.36 21.41 18.44
CA ALA A 883 -3.39 21.79 17.40
C ALA A 883 -1.99 21.20 17.61
N ALA A 884 -1.52 21.10 18.86
CA ALA A 884 -0.15 20.65 19.17
C ALA A 884 0.18 19.22 18.68
N PRO A 885 -0.61 18.16 19.01
CA PRO A 885 -0.33 16.81 18.49
C PRO A 885 -0.41 16.74 16.97
N ILE A 886 -1.32 17.50 16.35
CA ILE A 886 -1.44 17.57 14.89
C ILE A 886 -0.17 18.17 14.27
N ILE A 887 0.36 19.25 14.83
CA ILE A 887 1.59 19.91 14.36
C ILE A 887 2.79 18.94 14.41
N VAL A 888 2.88 18.09 15.44
CA VAL A 888 3.93 17.07 15.56
C VAL A 888 3.81 16.04 14.44
N VAL A 889 2.62 15.47 14.22
CA VAL A 889 2.41 14.47 13.16
C VAL A 889 2.53 15.09 11.76
N LEU A 890 2.14 16.34 11.56
CA LEU A 890 2.41 17.04 10.29
C LEU A 890 3.91 17.19 10.05
N SER A 891 4.70 17.43 11.10
CA SER A 891 6.15 17.54 10.98
C SER A 891 6.81 16.21 10.59
N THR A 892 6.31 15.09 11.13
CA THR A 892 6.78 13.74 10.74
C THR A 892 6.34 13.39 9.33
N ALA A 893 5.11 13.73 8.93
CA ALA A 893 4.61 13.54 7.57
C ALA A 893 5.39 14.36 6.52
N ILE A 894 5.70 15.63 6.81
CA ILE A 894 6.59 16.46 5.98
C ILE A 894 7.97 15.81 5.85
N SER A 895 8.51 15.30 6.96
CA SER A 895 9.82 14.63 6.96
C SER A 895 9.79 13.33 6.14
N LEU A 896 8.70 12.57 6.21
CA LEU A 896 8.51 11.35 5.42
C LEU A 896 8.45 11.66 3.92
N ALA A 897 7.66 12.65 3.52
CA ALA A 897 7.57 13.09 2.12
C ALA A 897 8.94 13.54 1.58
N LEU A 898 9.69 14.30 2.38
CA LEU A 898 11.07 14.70 2.06
C LEU A 898 12.00 13.50 1.92
N ILE A 899 11.92 12.52 2.81
CA ILE A 899 12.76 11.32 2.74
C ILE A 899 12.44 10.54 1.46
N ALA A 900 11.16 10.31 1.17
CA ALA A 900 10.72 9.62 -0.03
C ALA A 900 11.15 10.35 -1.32
N ASP A 901 10.99 11.67 -1.38
CA ASP A 901 11.46 12.51 -2.48
C ASP A 901 12.96 12.33 -2.74
N ARG A 902 13.77 12.40 -1.67
CA ARG A 902 15.22 12.16 -1.77
C ARG A 902 15.59 10.74 -2.16
N PHE A 903 14.81 9.74 -1.74
CA PHE A 903 15.01 8.37 -2.20
C PHE A 903 14.79 8.23 -3.70
N LEU A 904 13.76 8.89 -4.24
CA LEU A 904 13.52 8.90 -5.67
C LEU A 904 14.65 9.58 -6.43
N ASP A 905 15.16 10.71 -5.94
CA ASP A 905 16.36 11.39 -6.50
C ASP A 905 17.57 10.43 -6.56
N ILE A 906 17.84 9.68 -5.48
CA ILE A 906 18.98 8.72 -5.46
C ILE A 906 18.82 7.65 -6.54
N THR A 907 17.59 7.16 -6.73
CA THR A 907 17.35 6.16 -7.76
C THR A 907 17.38 6.72 -9.16
N SER A 908 17.19 8.03 -9.34
CA SER A 908 17.37 8.69 -10.63
C SER A 908 18.86 8.83 -10.95
N ASP A 909 19.71 9.10 -9.96
CA ASP A 909 21.18 9.11 -10.09
C ASP A 909 21.76 7.76 -10.51
N LEU A 910 21.27 6.64 -9.95
CA LEU A 910 21.63 5.29 -10.41
C LEU A 910 21.25 5.04 -11.88
N SER A 911 20.30 5.81 -12.40
CA SER A 911 19.92 5.82 -13.81
C SER A 911 20.45 7.04 -14.60
N GLY A 912 21.33 7.84 -13.99
CA GLY A 912 22.10 8.93 -14.61
C GLY A 912 21.37 9.84 -15.60
N THR A 913 20.10 10.20 -15.33
CA THR A 913 19.28 11.02 -16.25
C THR A 913 19.28 12.52 -15.94
N GLN A 914 20.10 13.02 -15.02
CA GLN A 914 20.26 14.47 -14.79
C GLN A 914 21.72 14.89 -14.95
N CYS A 915 21.94 15.89 -15.81
CA CYS A 915 23.26 16.43 -16.11
C CYS A 915 23.94 17.02 -14.85
N GLU A 916 25.23 16.70 -14.73
CA GLU A 916 26.28 17.20 -13.82
C GLU A 916 26.30 16.81 -12.33
N ASN A 917 27.21 15.87 -12.05
CA ASN A 917 28.21 15.89 -10.97
C ASN A 917 28.16 17.08 -9.99
N SER A 918 27.40 16.94 -8.91
CA SER A 918 27.72 17.65 -7.68
C SER A 918 27.83 16.66 -6.53
N GLY A 919 29.07 16.39 -6.10
CA GLY A 919 29.36 15.55 -4.91
C GLY A 919 28.77 16.09 -3.59
N ALA A 920 27.98 17.17 -3.63
CA ALA A 920 27.17 17.67 -2.53
C ALA A 920 25.83 16.90 -2.39
N ALA A 921 25.23 16.44 -3.49
CA ALA A 921 24.03 15.59 -3.45
C ALA A 921 24.36 14.24 -2.82
N GLU A 922 25.43 13.60 -3.26
CA GLU A 922 25.94 12.32 -2.72
C GLU A 922 26.30 12.38 -1.23
N LEU A 923 26.83 13.52 -0.75
CA LEU A 923 27.15 13.76 0.66
C LEU A 923 25.90 13.93 1.52
N TYR A 924 24.86 14.59 1.00
CA TYR A 924 23.59 14.79 1.71
C TYR A 924 22.76 13.50 1.73
N VAL A 925 22.78 12.76 0.62
CA VAL A 925 22.26 11.41 0.43
C VAL A 925 22.90 10.43 1.41
N GLY A 926 24.23 10.43 1.53
CA GLY A 926 24.95 9.62 2.51
C GLY A 926 24.75 10.05 3.96
N LEU A 927 24.25 11.27 4.22
CA LEU A 927 23.82 11.70 5.56
C LEU A 927 22.37 11.28 5.83
N ALA A 928 21.47 11.36 4.85
CA ALA A 928 20.07 10.98 4.97
C ALA A 928 19.91 9.45 5.12
N LEU A 929 20.54 8.67 4.24
CA LEU A 929 20.65 7.22 4.35
C LEU A 929 21.39 6.79 5.63
N GLY A 930 22.25 7.68 6.19
CA GLY A 930 23.15 7.39 7.31
C GLY A 930 22.48 7.60 8.64
N VAL A 931 21.68 8.64 8.71
CA VAL A 931 20.72 8.86 9.78
C VAL A 931 19.61 7.81 9.73
N PHE A 932 19.20 7.36 8.54
CA PHE A 932 18.22 6.28 8.37
C PHE A 932 18.75 4.91 8.85
N ALA A 933 19.96 4.52 8.42
CA ALA A 933 20.59 3.27 8.82
C ALA A 933 21.13 3.31 10.27
N LEU A 934 21.73 4.41 10.73
CA LEU A 934 22.28 4.51 12.10
C LEU A 934 21.25 4.89 13.15
N GLY A 935 20.18 5.61 12.80
CA GLY A 935 19.06 5.92 13.69
C GLY A 935 18.27 4.67 14.07
N PHE A 936 18.21 3.69 13.17
CA PHE A 936 17.69 2.36 13.47
C PHE A 936 18.68 1.47 14.23
N LEU A 937 19.99 1.60 14.02
CA LEU A 937 20.99 0.75 14.67
C LEU A 937 21.32 1.13 16.13
N PHE A 938 21.16 2.40 16.53
CA PHE A 938 21.64 2.87 17.84
C PHE A 938 20.67 3.80 18.58
N GLY A 939 19.53 3.25 19.02
CA GLY A 939 18.91 3.56 20.31
C GLY A 939 18.13 4.87 20.48
N GLY A 940 16.84 4.73 20.82
CA GLY A 940 16.04 5.74 21.52
C GLY A 940 15.70 7.00 20.71
N LEU A 941 14.41 7.30 20.59
CA LEU A 941 13.84 8.41 19.81
C LEU A 941 14.44 9.80 20.09
N GLY A 942 15.13 10.02 21.21
CA GLY A 942 15.80 11.30 21.53
C GLY A 942 17.02 11.64 20.67
N ALA A 943 17.71 10.66 20.07
CA ALA A 943 18.79 10.93 19.12
C ALA A 943 18.27 11.28 17.72
N PHE A 944 17.09 10.75 17.36
CA PHE A 944 16.41 10.96 16.09
C PHE A 944 15.90 12.40 15.94
N PHE A 945 15.26 12.96 16.97
CA PHE A 945 14.81 14.36 16.97
C PHE A 945 15.98 15.36 16.95
N LEU A 946 17.07 15.09 17.66
CA LEU A 946 18.23 16.00 17.66
C LEU A 946 18.91 16.05 16.28
N LEU A 947 18.96 14.92 15.55
CA LEU A 947 19.60 14.83 14.23
C LEU A 947 18.69 15.33 13.10
N SER A 948 17.38 15.09 13.16
CA SER A 948 16.41 15.68 12.21
C SER A 948 16.24 17.20 12.42
N TYR A 949 16.33 17.68 13.67
CA TYR A 949 16.33 19.12 13.98
C TYR A 949 17.63 19.83 13.53
N ILE A 950 18.79 19.15 13.59
CA ILE A 950 20.06 19.66 13.03
C ILE A 950 20.04 19.62 11.49
N ALA A 951 19.44 18.60 10.88
CA ALA A 951 19.24 18.53 9.43
C ALA A 951 18.30 19.63 8.91
N PHE A 952 17.22 19.92 9.63
CA PHE A 952 16.28 21.01 9.32
C PHE A 952 16.95 22.41 9.37
N LEU A 953 17.79 22.68 10.38
CA LEU A 953 18.54 23.94 10.48
C LEU A 953 19.68 24.05 9.45
N ALA A 954 20.29 22.93 9.04
CA ALA A 954 21.27 22.90 7.96
C ALA A 954 20.61 23.08 6.58
N ALA A 955 19.43 22.50 6.34
CA ALA A 955 18.65 22.66 5.12
C ALA A 955 18.21 24.12 4.92
N GLY A 956 17.73 24.79 5.97
CA GLY A 956 17.37 26.22 5.90
C GLY A 956 18.56 27.16 5.65
N ALA A 957 19.76 26.80 6.14
CA ALA A 957 20.98 27.59 5.91
C ALA A 957 21.61 27.34 4.54
N ILE A 958 21.41 26.15 3.95
CA ILE A 958 21.93 25.76 2.63
C ILE A 958 20.98 26.17 1.51
N ALA A 959 19.65 26.07 1.69
CA ALA A 959 18.66 26.58 0.74
C ALA A 959 18.77 28.12 0.58
N GLY A 960 19.14 28.83 1.63
CA GLY A 960 19.46 30.26 1.57
C GLY A 960 20.78 30.60 0.85
N ALA A 961 21.66 29.62 0.64
CA ALA A 961 22.94 29.78 -0.05
C ALA A 961 22.92 29.27 -1.52
N ILE A 962 21.97 28.42 -1.88
CA ILE A 962 21.81 27.86 -3.25
C ILE A 962 20.95 28.75 -4.15
N ASN A 963 20.19 29.70 -3.61
CA ASN A 963 19.29 30.57 -4.39
C ASN A 963 19.98 31.72 -5.16
N SER A 964 21.23 31.53 -5.59
CA SER A 964 21.87 32.42 -6.55
C SER A 964 22.76 31.66 -7.54
N ASN A 965 22.16 31.12 -8.60
CA ASN A 965 22.53 31.42 -9.99
C ASN A 965 21.77 30.50 -10.96
N ASN A 966 21.10 31.12 -11.93
CA ASN A 966 20.51 30.47 -13.09
C ASN A 966 21.59 29.88 -14.00
N SER A 967 21.46 28.61 -14.38
CA SER A 967 21.61 28.12 -15.76
C SER A 967 21.29 26.62 -15.83
N ILE A 968 20.39 26.26 -16.73
CA ILE A 968 20.12 24.89 -17.18
C ILE A 968 21.40 24.39 -17.89
N CYS A 969 21.89 23.23 -17.45
CA CYS A 969 22.89 22.32 -18.04
C CYS A 969 23.74 22.90 -19.21
N GLU A 970 25.02 23.20 -18.95
CA GLU A 970 26.04 23.43 -20.00
C GLU A 970 26.57 22.13 -20.58
#